data_AF-A0AAD6N3A3-F1
#
_entry.id   AF-A0AAD6N3A3-F1
#
_cell.length_a   1.000
_cell.length_b   1.000
_cell.length_c   1.000
_cell.angle_alpha   90.00
_cell.angle_beta   90.00
_cell.angle_gamma   90.00
#
_symmetry.space_group_name_H-M   'P 1'
#
loop_
_entity.id
_entity.type
_entity.pdbx_description
1 polymer ?
#
loop_
_entity_poly.entity_id
_entity_poly.type
_entity_poly.pdbx_seq_one_letter_code
_entity_poly.pdbx_strand_id
1 'polypeptide(L)'
;MDGRYGHDDQEKVEMDVYRGYGNNSSFEHPRPYASYSPSRALTPVRPGHFPVDEYGQHVWLQPATRMSGNSDSLPNTPWDSRTPYDSRSASPTLYQNNGIGESHMSLAPLVTEPASPGFAKDWVKSGSIARLYDRDDAETWKGWKRWVFALVPFLTFANTGIYLFYLGLRIACIIMAQNVAQVSYAGAWVFVAIEITVAIPSLMHNCWTMMALKKRGRPKLRLTGKDCPTVDVFITCCGEEDEVVLDTVRGACDQDYPRDQFRIIVLDDAKSKTLEEACSQIAMIYPNVYYMAREKIPGKPHHFKAGNLNYGLEQTTLLPGGAGQFMAALDADMIPEQDWLRAILPHLLVDPKMALACPPQLFYNTPASDPLAQSLDFFVHVIEPIKDALGVAWCTGSGYVVRREALEEIGNFPLGSLAEDVATSTLMLGKGWKTAYVHEPLQFGTVPEDFGGHLKQRTRWAIGTVDTAAKLKFCLWGDAVRKMTVAQRFSGFLYATLSVYTLLLTASLFAIPIILLWGKRLVAFATEEQLRWLIWACFAATISNRLCEMALFIPAGYHTGQRGSRYQLWMSPYIALCIVRSFILPKWLGGQAQAFKPTGSLGSALNERDAKKSKNMFVRLRVILVNYMASFHLAFVYVTLVAVVISSYRCFAQNTSFRDIILCLITHAFWPPLTFLFICTSLWTPVSYAIDPPTMPEREDLLTRDPKTGVAHPTKKSKKIAFGGQAAWFELEYSVATVATILVFVYSFIF
;
A
#
# COMPACT_ATOMS: atom_id res chain seq x y z
N MET A 1 2.70 -49.57 1.45
CA MET A 1 1.35 -50.13 1.23
C MET A 1 0.50 -49.03 0.66
N ASP A 2 -0.07 -49.32 -0.51
CA ASP A 2 -0.49 -48.39 -1.56
C ASP A 2 -1.82 -47.67 -1.33
N GLY A 3 -2.01 -46.51 -1.97
CA GLY A 3 -3.31 -45.85 -2.08
C GLY A 3 -3.29 -44.47 -2.76
N ARG A 4 -3.47 -44.49 -4.08
CA ARG A 4 -3.55 -43.39 -5.07
C ARG A 4 -4.44 -42.20 -4.66
N TYR A 5 -4.04 -40.97 -5.02
CA TYR A 5 -4.95 -39.92 -5.49
C TYR A 5 -4.33 -39.16 -6.67
N GLY A 6 -5.08 -39.09 -7.76
CA GLY A 6 -4.64 -38.64 -9.07
C GLY A 6 -4.60 -37.12 -9.24
N HIS A 7 -3.68 -36.71 -10.10
CA HIS A 7 -3.69 -35.49 -10.87
C HIS A 7 -4.81 -35.57 -11.93
N ASP A 8 -5.66 -34.55 -11.99
CA ASP A 8 -6.29 -33.96 -13.19
C ASP A 8 -7.64 -33.35 -12.80
N ASP A 9 -7.72 -32.01 -12.85
CA ASP A 9 -8.93 -31.22 -13.15
C ASP A 9 -8.60 -29.72 -12.95
N GLN A 10 -7.89 -29.13 -13.92
CA GLN A 10 -7.77 -27.66 -14.06
C GLN A 10 -8.06 -27.14 -15.47
N GLU A 11 -8.46 -27.99 -16.41
CA GLU A 11 -8.90 -27.59 -17.75
C GLU A 11 -10.26 -28.19 -18.07
N LYS A 12 -11.34 -27.57 -17.54
CA LYS A 12 -12.73 -27.70 -18.01
C LYS A 12 -13.69 -26.85 -17.16
N VAL A 13 -13.47 -25.54 -17.09
CA VAL A 13 -14.53 -24.58 -16.72
C VAL A 13 -14.38 -23.34 -17.60
N GLU A 14 -14.47 -23.56 -18.91
CA GLU A 14 -14.74 -22.52 -19.89
C GLU A 14 -15.74 -23.15 -20.88
N MET A 15 -16.89 -22.51 -21.05
CA MET A 15 -18.12 -23.00 -21.71
C MET A 15 -19.05 -23.86 -20.83
N ASP A 16 -19.90 -23.18 -20.06
CA ASP A 16 -21.33 -23.53 -19.90
C ASP A 16 -22.07 -22.45 -19.11
N VAL A 17 -22.35 -21.31 -19.75
CA VAL A 17 -23.32 -20.33 -19.23
C VAL A 17 -24.10 -19.74 -20.42
N TYR A 18 -24.97 -20.53 -21.04
CA TYR A 18 -26.12 -20.02 -21.82
C TYR A 18 -27.12 -21.15 -22.07
N ARG A 19 -28.15 -21.29 -21.21
CA ARG A 19 -29.47 -21.84 -21.58
C ARG A 19 -30.52 -21.80 -20.46
N GLY A 20 -31.64 -21.12 -20.74
CA GLY A 20 -32.97 -21.29 -20.12
C GLY A 20 -33.15 -20.64 -18.74
N TYR A 21 -34.26 -20.00 -18.35
CA TYR A 21 -35.67 -19.88 -18.79
C TYR A 21 -36.16 -18.53 -18.21
N GLY A 22 -37.13 -17.77 -18.75
CA GLY A 22 -38.46 -18.19 -19.21
C GLY A 22 -39.50 -17.96 -18.09
N ASN A 23 -40.38 -16.97 -18.28
CA ASN A 23 -41.52 -16.56 -17.44
C ASN A 23 -42.24 -17.66 -16.64
N ASN A 24 -42.66 -17.34 -15.40
CA ASN A 24 -44.08 -17.46 -15.02
C ASN A 24 -44.43 -16.74 -13.70
N SER A 25 -45.59 -16.09 -13.75
CA SER A 25 -46.36 -15.46 -12.69
C SER A 25 -47.14 -16.48 -11.85
N SER A 26 -47.22 -16.30 -10.53
CA SER A 26 -48.45 -16.51 -9.75
C SER A 26 -48.26 -16.11 -8.28
N PHE A 27 -49.19 -15.25 -7.84
CA PHE A 27 -49.49 -14.88 -6.47
C PHE A 27 -49.79 -16.08 -5.56
N GLU A 28 -49.24 -16.11 -4.35
CA GLU A 28 -49.91 -16.65 -3.16
C GLU A 28 -49.54 -15.83 -1.91
N HIS A 29 -50.57 -15.35 -1.20
CA HIS A 29 -50.50 -14.69 0.10
C HIS A 29 -50.35 -15.72 1.24
N PRO A 30 -49.60 -15.43 2.32
CA PRO A 30 -49.72 -16.15 3.59
C PRO A 30 -50.71 -15.47 4.56
N ARG A 31 -51.49 -16.30 5.25
CA ARG A 31 -52.44 -15.99 6.34
C ARG A 31 -51.72 -15.56 7.65
N PRO A 32 -52.44 -14.95 8.62
CA PRO A 32 -51.86 -14.15 9.69
C PRO A 32 -51.53 -14.97 10.94
N TYR A 33 -50.45 -14.59 11.64
CA TYR A 33 -50.14 -15.08 13.00
C TYR A 33 -50.53 -14.04 14.05
N ALA A 34 -51.12 -14.55 15.12
CA ALA A 34 -51.65 -13.81 16.25
C ALA A 34 -50.58 -13.38 17.27
N SER A 35 -50.87 -12.21 17.85
CA SER A 35 -50.40 -11.54 19.07
C SER A 35 -49.59 -12.33 20.11
N TYR A 36 -48.51 -11.71 20.58
CA TYR A 36 -48.13 -11.66 22.00
C TYR A 36 -47.77 -10.22 22.40
N SER A 37 -48.44 -9.72 23.45
CA SER A 37 -48.27 -8.39 24.05
C SER A 37 -46.89 -8.21 24.71
N PRO A 38 -46.31 -6.99 24.71
CA PRO A 38 -45.21 -6.64 25.60
C PRO A 38 -45.75 -6.12 26.93
N SER A 39 -45.29 -6.73 28.02
CA SER A 39 -45.56 -6.33 29.39
C SER A 39 -44.81 -5.06 29.78
N ARG A 40 -45.59 -4.07 30.26
CA ARG A 40 -45.34 -3.05 31.29
C ARG A 40 -43.96 -2.39 31.39
N ALA A 41 -44.01 -1.09 31.11
CA ALA A 41 -43.14 -0.05 31.64
C ALA A 41 -43.07 -0.07 33.18
N LEU A 42 -41.86 0.15 33.71
CA LEU A 42 -41.63 0.60 35.08
C LEU A 42 -40.95 1.98 35.03
N THR A 43 -41.55 2.89 35.80
CA THR A 43 -41.23 4.30 36.03
C THR A 43 -39.82 4.57 36.60
N PRO A 44 -39.27 5.78 36.41
CA PRO A 44 -37.91 6.14 36.84
C PRO A 44 -37.83 6.43 38.35
N VAL A 45 -36.81 5.90 39.01
CA VAL A 45 -36.46 6.22 40.41
C VAL A 45 -35.29 7.20 40.44
N ARG A 46 -35.39 8.18 41.36
CA ARG A 46 -34.50 9.32 41.58
C ARG A 46 -33.08 8.93 42.05
N PRO A 47 -32.08 9.83 41.89
CA PRO A 47 -30.69 9.56 42.26
C PRO A 47 -30.43 9.76 43.76
N GLY A 48 -29.61 8.87 44.32
CA GLY A 48 -28.96 9.03 45.62
C GLY A 48 -29.23 7.84 46.53
N HIS A 49 -28.17 7.10 46.87
CA HIS A 49 -27.84 6.53 48.20
C HIS A 49 -26.59 5.64 48.04
N PHE A 50 -25.53 5.96 48.79
CA PHE A 50 -24.31 5.15 48.88
C PHE A 50 -24.47 4.12 50.03
N PRO A 51 -23.93 2.90 49.92
CA PRO A 51 -23.97 1.94 51.01
C PRO A 51 -23.04 2.37 52.17
N VAL A 52 -23.50 2.14 53.40
CA VAL A 52 -22.83 2.38 54.69
C VAL A 52 -22.55 1.02 55.32
N ASP A 53 -21.50 0.89 56.12
CA ASP A 53 -21.17 -0.35 56.83
C ASP A 53 -22.05 -0.57 58.08
N GLU A 54 -21.91 -1.75 58.70
CA GLU A 54 -22.76 -2.27 59.78
C GLU A 54 -22.71 -1.48 61.10
N TYR A 55 -21.94 -0.37 61.14
CA TYR A 55 -21.91 0.57 62.27
C TYR A 55 -22.09 2.05 61.85
N GLY A 56 -22.50 2.32 60.60
CA GLY A 56 -23.04 3.61 60.21
C GLY A 56 -22.04 4.76 60.07
N GLN A 57 -20.78 4.52 59.71
CA GLN A 57 -19.79 5.59 59.51
C GLN A 57 -19.30 5.72 58.05
N HIS A 58 -19.23 6.97 57.56
CA HIS A 58 -18.65 7.33 56.27
C HIS A 58 -17.12 7.46 56.38
N VAL A 59 -16.36 6.62 55.67
CA VAL A 59 -14.89 6.71 55.64
C VAL A 59 -14.42 7.59 54.48
N TRP A 60 -13.95 8.80 54.81
CA TRP A 60 -13.14 9.67 53.97
C TRP A 60 -11.70 9.66 54.50
N LEU A 61 -10.70 9.47 53.64
CA LEU A 61 -9.32 9.89 53.92
C LEU A 61 -8.68 10.59 52.72
N GLN A 62 -7.96 11.65 53.08
CA GLN A 62 -7.61 12.86 52.33
C GLN A 62 -6.26 12.78 51.57
N PRO A 63 -5.99 13.75 50.68
CA PRO A 63 -4.77 13.85 49.88
C PRO A 63 -3.59 14.48 50.65
N ALA A 64 -2.36 14.08 50.30
CA ALA A 64 -1.14 14.65 50.87
C ALA A 64 -0.80 16.03 50.25
N THR A 65 -0.35 16.90 51.14
CA THR A 65 -0.17 18.35 51.04
C THR A 65 1.11 18.78 50.30
N ARG A 66 0.99 19.88 49.55
CA ARG A 66 2.09 20.74 49.08
C ARG A 66 2.85 21.36 50.25
N MET A 67 4.18 21.47 50.12
CA MET A 67 4.98 22.48 50.79
C MET A 67 5.54 23.47 49.76
N SER A 68 5.40 24.75 50.09
CA SER A 68 5.84 25.95 49.38
C SER A 68 7.23 26.39 49.83
N GLY A 69 8.03 26.92 48.90
CA GLY A 69 9.23 27.71 49.18
C GLY A 69 9.53 28.68 48.03
N ASN A 70 9.43 29.97 48.31
CA ASN A 70 9.77 31.16 47.51
C ASN A 70 11.21 31.12 46.96
N SER A 71 11.49 31.49 45.71
CA SER A 71 11.62 32.83 45.07
C SER A 71 13.07 33.32 44.98
N ASP A 72 13.34 34.11 43.93
CA ASP A 72 14.54 34.90 43.59
C ASP A 72 15.58 34.16 42.73
N SER A 73 16.14 34.66 41.62
CA SER A 73 15.97 35.83 40.76
C SER A 73 17.05 35.68 39.66
N LEU A 74 16.73 36.02 38.41
CA LEU A 74 17.65 36.06 37.26
C LEU A 74 18.80 37.08 37.45
N PRO A 75 19.89 37.02 36.64
CA PRO A 75 19.90 37.79 35.38
C PRO A 75 20.65 37.16 34.17
N ASN A 76 20.05 37.37 33.00
CA ASN A 76 20.56 37.70 31.65
C ASN A 76 22.05 37.51 31.24
N THR A 77 22.26 36.72 30.15
CA THR A 77 23.01 36.92 28.85
C THR A 77 24.27 37.81 28.78
N PRO A 78 25.25 37.66 27.82
CA PRO A 78 25.06 37.23 26.41
C PRO A 78 26.23 36.48 25.71
N TRP A 79 25.97 36.16 24.43
CA TRP A 79 26.84 35.65 23.36
C TRP A 79 28.24 36.28 23.24
N ASP A 80 29.28 35.47 22.99
CA ASP A 80 30.30 35.80 21.98
C ASP A 80 31.06 34.57 21.43
N SER A 81 31.41 34.73 20.17
CA SER A 81 32.14 33.91 19.21
C SER A 81 33.61 33.60 19.58
N ARG A 82 34.14 32.46 19.09
CA ARG A 82 35.47 32.29 18.44
C ARG A 82 35.86 30.81 18.30
N THR A 83 35.99 30.34 17.06
CA THR A 83 36.91 29.27 16.66
C THR A 83 38.35 29.81 16.63
N PRO A 84 39.38 28.95 16.76
CA PRO A 84 40.14 28.62 15.56
C PRO A 84 40.66 27.17 15.45
N TYR A 85 41.14 26.91 14.24
CA TYR A 85 41.67 25.71 13.57
C TYR A 85 42.77 24.86 14.27
N ASP A 86 42.80 23.58 13.85
CA ASP A 86 43.92 22.63 13.64
C ASP A 86 44.95 22.25 14.72
N SER A 87 45.12 20.93 14.91
CA SER A 87 46.42 20.26 14.66
C SER A 87 46.32 18.72 14.71
N ARG A 88 47.08 18.11 13.79
CA ARG A 88 47.30 16.66 13.60
C ARG A 88 48.41 16.12 14.52
N SER A 89 48.45 14.78 14.54
CA SER A 89 49.61 13.89 14.79
C SER A 89 49.95 13.57 16.25
N ALA A 90 50.68 12.51 16.60
CA ALA A 90 50.85 11.10 16.21
C ALA A 90 52.08 10.59 16.98
N SER A 91 52.09 9.29 17.35
CA SER A 91 53.27 8.47 17.66
C SER A 91 53.95 8.66 19.04
N PRO A 92 54.80 7.71 19.56
CA PRO A 92 55.48 6.63 18.83
C PRO A 92 55.63 5.23 19.48
N THR A 93 56.18 4.38 18.59
CA THR A 93 56.66 2.98 18.52
C THR A 93 57.63 2.44 19.58
N LEU A 94 57.77 1.09 19.61
CA LEU A 94 59.08 0.42 19.65
C LEU A 94 59.09 -0.96 18.94
N TYR A 95 60.25 -1.26 18.36
CA TYR A 95 60.65 -2.26 17.34
C TYR A 95 61.02 -3.64 17.92
N GLN A 96 60.92 -4.73 17.13
CA GLN A 96 62.11 -5.41 16.54
C GLN A 96 61.81 -6.56 15.54
N ASN A 97 62.65 -6.54 14.49
CA ASN A 97 62.90 -7.37 13.29
C ASN A 97 63.43 -8.79 13.65
N ASN A 98 63.53 -9.87 12.84
CA ASN A 98 63.85 -10.19 11.42
C ASN A 98 63.41 -11.68 11.20
N GLY A 99 63.23 -12.30 10.02
CA GLY A 99 63.43 -11.97 8.61
C GLY A 99 63.27 -13.22 7.69
N ILE A 100 63.01 -12.96 6.40
CA ILE A 100 63.42 -13.66 5.15
C ILE A 100 62.89 -15.07 4.80
N GLY A 101 62.29 -15.19 3.60
CA GLY A 101 62.34 -16.40 2.75
C GLY A 101 61.14 -16.65 1.83
N GLU A 102 61.24 -16.29 0.54
CA GLU A 102 60.29 -16.57 -0.55
C GLU A 102 60.24 -18.07 -0.94
N SER A 103 59.10 -18.57 -1.47
CA SER A 103 59.07 -19.49 -2.63
C SER A 103 57.64 -19.78 -3.15
N HIS A 104 57.57 -20.06 -4.45
CA HIS A 104 56.43 -20.11 -5.37
C HIS A 104 55.68 -21.47 -5.44
N MET A 105 54.48 -21.41 -6.05
CA MET A 105 53.69 -22.49 -6.73
C MET A 105 53.03 -23.57 -5.84
N SER A 106 51.89 -24.21 -6.14
CA SER A 106 50.76 -24.01 -7.06
C SER A 106 49.67 -25.03 -6.65
N LEU A 107 48.41 -24.61 -6.70
CA LEU A 107 47.17 -25.34 -7.07
C LEU A 107 47.09 -26.87 -6.85
N ALA A 108 46.15 -27.24 -5.95
CA ALA A 108 45.14 -28.32 -6.01
C ALA A 108 45.56 -29.73 -6.48
N PRO A 109 45.17 -30.82 -5.77
CA PRO A 109 43.75 -31.04 -5.42
C PRO A 109 43.50 -31.86 -4.14
N LEU A 110 42.67 -31.39 -3.23
CA LEU A 110 41.86 -32.29 -2.41
C LEU A 110 40.50 -31.63 -2.17
N VAL A 111 39.51 -32.22 -2.84
CA VAL A 111 38.08 -32.03 -2.62
C VAL A 111 37.79 -32.18 -1.13
N THR A 112 37.60 -31.06 -0.44
CA THR A 112 36.89 -31.04 0.83
C THR A 112 35.48 -30.56 0.55
N GLU A 113 34.52 -31.37 0.97
CA GLU A 113 33.10 -31.11 0.94
C GLU A 113 32.77 -29.66 1.33
N PRO A 114 31.74 -29.03 0.74
CA PRO A 114 31.32 -27.72 1.22
C PRO A 114 30.93 -27.88 2.69
N ALA A 115 31.67 -27.19 3.56
CA ALA A 115 31.39 -27.11 4.97
C ALA A 115 29.88 -26.84 5.17
N SER A 116 29.20 -27.76 5.87
CA SER A 116 27.88 -27.47 6.44
C SER A 116 27.98 -26.13 7.14
N PRO A 117 27.16 -25.12 6.79
CA PRO A 117 27.18 -23.87 7.51
C PRO A 117 26.73 -24.17 8.93
N GLY A 118 27.68 -24.06 9.86
CA GLY A 118 27.46 -24.15 11.29
C GLY A 118 26.50 -23.06 11.73
N PHE A 119 25.20 -23.35 11.68
CA PHE A 119 24.15 -22.58 12.31
C PHE A 119 23.91 -23.16 13.71
N ALA A 120 24.71 -22.71 14.68
CA ALA A 120 24.46 -22.98 16.09
C ALA A 120 24.84 -21.75 16.92
N LYS A 121 23.94 -20.76 16.95
CA LYS A 121 23.61 -20.09 18.21
C LYS A 121 22.33 -20.78 18.71
N ASP A 122 22.14 -20.91 20.02
CA ASP A 122 21.13 -21.72 20.73
C ASP A 122 19.63 -21.49 20.36
N TRP A 123 19.34 -20.68 19.33
CA TRP A 123 18.01 -20.23 18.90
C TRP A 123 17.29 -21.20 17.96
N VAL A 124 18.00 -22.09 17.27
CA VAL A 124 17.42 -23.04 16.31
C VAL A 124 17.90 -24.43 16.66
N LYS A 125 17.03 -25.24 17.28
CA LYS A 125 17.31 -26.67 17.43
C LYS A 125 17.31 -27.31 16.05
N SER A 126 18.30 -28.17 15.78
CA SER A 126 18.35 -28.92 14.52
C SER A 126 17.02 -29.65 14.29
N GLY A 127 16.40 -29.44 13.12
CA GLY A 127 15.11 -30.02 12.76
C GLY A 127 13.86 -29.27 13.24
N SER A 128 13.96 -28.10 13.88
CA SER A 128 12.78 -27.32 14.31
C SER A 128 12.18 -26.42 13.21
N ILE A 129 12.84 -26.29 12.06
CA ILE A 129 12.36 -25.48 10.94
C ILE A 129 12.32 -26.36 9.68
N ALA A 130 11.11 -26.59 9.17
CA ALA A 130 10.90 -27.26 7.89
C ALA A 130 10.95 -26.26 6.74
N ARG A 131 11.64 -26.62 5.67
CA ARG A 131 11.60 -25.92 4.39
C ARG A 131 10.61 -26.64 3.48
N LEU A 132 9.44 -26.04 3.27
CA LEU A 132 8.39 -26.62 2.43
C LEU A 132 8.69 -26.42 0.94
N TYR A 133 9.19 -25.23 0.58
CA TYR A 133 9.56 -24.88 -0.78
C TYR A 133 10.78 -23.96 -0.78
N ASP A 134 11.51 -23.98 -1.89
CA ASP A 134 12.62 -23.05 -2.12
C ASP A 134 12.20 -21.59 -2.26
N ARG A 135 10.90 -21.36 -2.52
CA ARG A 135 10.29 -20.03 -2.61
C ARG A 135 8.94 -20.00 -1.91
N ASP A 136 8.68 -18.94 -1.17
CA ASP A 136 7.38 -18.68 -0.54
C ASP A 136 6.28 -18.30 -1.55
N ASP A 137 6.65 -17.83 -2.73
CA ASP A 137 5.75 -17.58 -3.86
C ASP A 137 5.56 -18.78 -4.81
N ALA A 138 6.03 -19.98 -4.44
CA ALA A 138 5.97 -21.16 -5.32
C ALA A 138 4.54 -21.55 -5.74
N GLU A 139 3.54 -21.24 -4.91
CA GLU A 139 2.14 -21.54 -5.18
C GLU A 139 1.46 -20.49 -6.06
N THR A 140 1.89 -19.23 -5.98
CA THR A 140 1.32 -18.11 -6.74
C THR A 140 2.00 -17.94 -8.11
N TRP A 141 3.32 -18.21 -8.20
CA TRP A 141 4.14 -17.95 -9.38
C TRP A 141 4.71 -19.24 -9.99
N LYS A 142 3.90 -19.92 -10.81
CA LYS A 142 4.28 -21.18 -11.48
C LYS A 142 4.55 -20.99 -12.98
N GLY A 143 5.46 -21.80 -13.52
CA GLY A 143 5.65 -22.02 -14.96
C GLY A 143 6.06 -20.78 -15.76
N TRP A 144 5.39 -20.57 -16.90
CA TRP A 144 5.73 -19.55 -17.90
C TRP A 144 5.66 -18.11 -17.37
N LYS A 145 4.76 -17.82 -16.41
CA LYS A 145 4.60 -16.48 -15.83
C LYS A 145 5.90 -15.96 -15.23
N ARG A 146 6.68 -16.84 -14.60
CA ARG A 146 7.97 -16.51 -14.01
C ARG A 146 9.03 -16.19 -15.06
N TRP A 147 9.03 -16.94 -16.16
CA TRP A 147 9.94 -16.68 -17.29
C TRP A 147 9.65 -15.34 -17.92
N VAL A 148 8.37 -14.99 -18.13
CA VAL A 148 7.99 -13.67 -18.64
C VAL A 148 8.37 -12.56 -17.67
N PHE A 149 8.10 -12.74 -16.36
CA PHE A 149 8.48 -11.74 -15.36
C PHE A 149 10.02 -11.56 -15.27
N ALA A 150 10.80 -12.61 -15.49
CA ALA A 150 12.27 -12.50 -15.53
C ALA A 150 12.78 -11.61 -16.67
N LEU A 151 11.96 -11.37 -17.71
CA LEU A 151 12.27 -10.42 -18.79
C LEU A 151 12.00 -8.96 -18.42
N VAL A 152 11.23 -8.69 -17.36
CA VAL A 152 10.76 -7.35 -16.99
C VAL A 152 11.89 -6.32 -16.91
N PRO A 153 13.04 -6.58 -16.25
CA PRO A 153 14.11 -5.60 -16.22
C PRO A 153 14.68 -5.24 -17.59
N PHE A 154 14.82 -6.24 -18.47
CA PHE A 154 15.31 -6.03 -19.83
C PHE A 154 14.29 -5.28 -20.69
N LEU A 155 13.02 -5.64 -20.57
CA LEU A 155 11.92 -4.94 -21.22
C LEU A 155 11.82 -3.48 -20.72
N THR A 156 11.99 -3.26 -19.42
CA THR A 156 11.96 -1.92 -18.81
C THR A 156 13.15 -1.09 -19.28
N PHE A 157 14.34 -1.68 -19.36
CA PHE A 157 15.53 -1.02 -19.90
C PHE A 157 15.36 -0.65 -21.37
N ALA A 158 14.91 -1.59 -22.21
CA ALA A 158 14.65 -1.35 -23.62
C ALA A 158 13.56 -0.28 -23.81
N ASN A 159 12.43 -0.39 -23.09
CA ASN A 159 11.35 0.59 -23.10
C ASN A 159 11.85 1.99 -22.72
N THR A 160 12.67 2.09 -21.68
CA THR A 160 13.26 3.36 -21.24
C THR A 160 14.17 3.95 -22.33
N GLY A 161 15.02 3.13 -22.95
CA GLY A 161 15.87 3.56 -24.05
C GLY A 161 15.09 4.05 -25.28
N ILE A 162 14.05 3.31 -25.68
CA ILE A 162 13.17 3.68 -26.80
C ILE A 162 12.41 4.98 -26.49
N TYR A 163 11.90 5.14 -25.27
CA TYR A 163 11.23 6.36 -24.84
C TYR A 163 12.18 7.57 -24.84
N LEU A 164 13.39 7.43 -24.31
CA LEU A 164 14.40 8.50 -24.30
C LEU A 164 14.84 8.86 -25.73
N PHE A 165 14.96 7.87 -26.63
CA PHE A 165 15.20 8.11 -28.04
C PHE A 165 14.07 8.92 -28.68
N TYR A 166 12.81 8.53 -28.44
CA TYR A 166 11.64 9.27 -28.92
C TYR A 166 11.61 10.71 -28.39
N LEU A 167 11.88 10.92 -27.11
CA LEU A 167 11.96 12.26 -26.51
C LEU A 167 13.09 13.09 -27.13
N GLY A 168 14.27 12.50 -27.32
CA GLY A 168 15.40 13.15 -27.98
C GLY A 168 15.09 13.53 -29.43
N LEU A 169 14.45 12.63 -30.18
CA LEU A 169 13.99 12.89 -31.55
C LEU A 169 12.99 14.04 -31.59
N ARG A 170 12.04 14.10 -30.65
CA ARG A 170 11.09 15.21 -30.54
C ARG A 170 11.78 16.54 -30.31
N ILE A 171 12.74 16.59 -29.40
CA ILE A 171 13.53 17.81 -29.13
C ILE A 171 14.30 18.23 -30.38
N ALA A 172 14.94 17.28 -31.08
CA ALA A 172 15.66 17.55 -32.32
C ALA A 172 14.71 18.12 -33.41
N CYS A 173 13.53 17.52 -33.61
CA CYS A 173 12.55 18.01 -34.57
C CYS A 173 12.03 19.42 -34.23
N ILE A 174 11.86 19.75 -32.95
CA ILE A 174 11.51 21.11 -32.52
C ILE A 174 12.61 22.10 -32.93
N ILE A 175 13.87 21.81 -32.59
CA ILE A 175 15.02 22.67 -32.92
C ILE A 175 15.14 22.85 -34.43
N MET A 176 15.05 21.76 -35.21
CA MET A 176 15.13 21.81 -36.67
C MET A 176 13.99 22.64 -37.27
N ALA A 177 12.75 22.44 -36.79
CA ALA A 177 11.60 23.20 -37.26
C ALA A 177 11.74 24.70 -36.93
N GLN A 178 12.25 25.05 -35.75
CA GLN A 178 12.53 26.45 -35.40
C GLN A 178 13.59 27.07 -36.29
N ASN A 179 14.68 26.35 -36.56
CA ASN A 179 15.75 26.82 -37.42
C ASN A 179 15.28 27.01 -38.87
N VAL A 180 14.41 26.13 -39.37
CA VAL A 180 13.84 26.29 -40.72
C VAL A 180 12.86 27.45 -40.77
N ALA A 181 11.97 27.57 -39.77
CA ALA A 181 10.96 28.62 -39.74
C ALA A 181 11.51 29.99 -39.29
N GLN A 182 12.71 30.05 -38.70
CA GLN A 182 13.29 31.23 -38.04
C GLN A 182 12.35 31.84 -36.97
N VAL A 183 11.59 30.99 -36.28
CA VAL A 183 10.61 31.38 -35.25
C VAL A 183 10.78 30.52 -34.00
N SER A 184 10.51 31.09 -32.82
CA SER A 184 10.48 30.33 -31.57
C SER A 184 9.16 29.60 -31.36
N TYR A 185 9.22 28.26 -31.21
CA TYR A 185 8.07 27.43 -30.84
C TYR A 185 7.95 27.30 -29.32
N ALA A 186 7.71 28.42 -28.63
CA ALA A 186 7.60 28.47 -27.17
C ALA A 186 6.63 27.41 -26.61
N GLY A 187 5.50 27.16 -27.28
CA GLY A 187 4.54 26.13 -26.89
C GLY A 187 5.05 24.70 -26.96
N ALA A 188 5.88 24.39 -27.96
CA ALA A 188 6.48 23.06 -28.07
C ALA A 188 7.49 22.82 -26.93
N TRP A 189 8.24 23.85 -26.53
CA TRP A 189 9.15 23.76 -25.37
C TRP A 189 8.41 23.62 -24.05
N VAL A 190 7.30 24.34 -23.85
CA VAL A 190 6.44 24.15 -22.68
C VAL A 190 5.92 22.72 -22.62
N PHE A 191 5.50 22.16 -23.75
CA PHE A 191 5.02 20.78 -23.80
C PHE A 191 6.11 19.75 -23.49
N VAL A 192 7.31 19.91 -24.06
CA VAL A 192 8.47 19.07 -23.72
C VAL A 192 8.83 19.19 -22.25
N ALA A 193 8.79 20.39 -21.67
CA ALA A 193 9.05 20.57 -20.24
C ALA A 193 8.04 19.83 -19.35
N ILE A 194 6.75 19.88 -19.70
CA ILE A 194 5.69 19.12 -19.01
C ILE A 194 5.93 17.61 -19.17
N GLU A 195 6.25 17.15 -20.37
CA GLU A 195 6.51 15.74 -20.64
C GLU A 195 7.72 15.23 -19.86
N ILE A 196 8.84 15.96 -19.83
CA ILE A 196 10.01 15.65 -18.99
C ILE A 196 9.61 15.59 -17.52
N THR A 197 8.80 16.55 -17.07
CA THR A 197 8.34 16.62 -15.68
C THR A 197 7.54 15.38 -15.28
N VAL A 198 6.69 14.85 -16.18
CA VAL A 198 5.93 13.60 -15.98
C VAL A 198 6.82 12.37 -16.17
N ALA A 199 7.82 12.44 -17.05
CA ALA A 199 8.73 11.35 -17.31
C ALA A 199 9.63 11.03 -16.11
N ILE A 200 10.08 12.03 -15.34
CA ILE A 200 10.99 11.82 -14.20
C ILE A 200 10.48 10.74 -13.21
N PRO A 201 9.26 10.82 -12.64
CA PRO A 201 8.79 9.78 -11.73
C PRO A 201 8.63 8.42 -12.42
N SER A 202 8.23 8.38 -13.69
CA SER A 202 8.18 7.13 -14.47
C SER A 202 9.56 6.51 -14.65
N LEU A 203 10.58 7.32 -14.98
CA LEU A 203 11.97 6.88 -15.10
C LEU A 203 12.53 6.40 -13.76
N MET A 204 12.22 7.09 -12.66
CA MET A 204 12.60 6.65 -11.31
C MET A 204 11.96 5.30 -10.95
N HIS A 205 10.67 5.12 -11.27
CA HIS A 205 9.99 3.85 -11.09
C HIS A 205 10.58 2.75 -11.98
N ASN A 206 10.91 3.05 -13.24
CA ASN A 206 11.56 2.12 -14.15
C ASN A 206 12.94 1.69 -13.63
N CYS A 207 13.76 2.63 -13.12
CA CYS A 207 15.02 2.30 -12.46
C CYS A 207 14.83 1.33 -11.29
N TRP A 208 13.74 1.48 -10.52
CA TRP A 208 13.39 0.56 -9.46
C TRP A 208 12.95 -0.81 -9.98
N THR A 209 12.08 -0.84 -10.99
CA THR A 209 11.62 -2.08 -11.65
C THR A 209 12.78 -2.87 -12.26
N MET A 210 13.80 -2.19 -12.81
CA MET A 210 15.03 -2.85 -13.27
C MET A 210 15.79 -3.57 -12.15
N MET A 211 15.63 -3.16 -10.88
CA MET A 211 16.23 -3.85 -9.74
C MET A 211 15.60 -5.22 -9.46
N ALA A 212 14.48 -5.56 -10.11
CA ALA A 212 13.93 -6.92 -10.10
C ALA A 212 14.90 -7.97 -10.71
N LEU A 213 15.99 -7.55 -11.37
CA LEU A 213 17.12 -8.44 -11.72
C LEU A 213 17.68 -9.17 -10.50
N LYS A 214 17.64 -8.53 -9.33
CA LYS A 214 18.11 -9.16 -8.10
C LYS A 214 17.12 -10.25 -7.72
N LYS A 215 17.56 -11.50 -7.86
CA LYS A 215 16.73 -12.67 -7.57
C LYS A 215 16.35 -12.69 -6.08
N ARG A 216 15.05 -12.66 -5.81
CA ARG A 216 14.48 -12.98 -4.49
C ARG A 216 14.50 -14.49 -4.29
N GLY A 217 15.15 -14.95 -3.23
CA GLY A 217 15.33 -16.37 -2.90
C GLY A 217 14.75 -16.75 -1.55
N ARG A 218 13.67 -16.10 -1.10
CA ARG A 218 13.07 -16.35 0.22
C ARG A 218 12.35 -17.70 0.23
N PRO A 219 12.77 -18.68 1.05
CA PRO A 219 12.13 -19.99 1.11
C PRO A 219 10.77 -19.95 1.83
N LYS A 220 9.89 -20.91 1.54
CA LYS A 220 8.69 -21.16 2.34
C LYS A 220 9.09 -22.00 3.55
N LEU A 221 9.03 -21.41 4.74
CA LEU A 221 9.45 -22.07 5.98
C LEU A 221 8.25 -22.34 6.90
N ARG A 222 8.37 -23.35 7.75
CA ARG A 222 7.44 -23.62 8.86
C ARG A 222 8.20 -24.03 10.11
N LEU A 223 7.82 -23.45 11.24
CA LEU A 223 8.28 -23.90 12.56
C LEU A 223 7.58 -25.21 12.92
N THR A 224 8.34 -26.25 13.28
CA THR A 224 7.83 -27.58 13.62
C THR A 224 8.05 -27.90 15.09
N GLY A 225 7.19 -28.77 15.64
CA GLY A 225 7.27 -29.17 17.05
C GLY A 225 6.62 -28.18 18.02
N LYS A 226 6.85 -28.42 19.31
CA LYS A 226 6.28 -27.64 20.42
C LYS A 226 7.24 -26.66 21.09
N ASP A 227 8.53 -26.76 20.78
CA ASP A 227 9.53 -25.84 21.29
C ASP A 227 9.58 -24.61 20.38
N CYS A 228 8.78 -23.61 20.73
CA CYS A 228 8.56 -22.42 19.93
C CYS A 228 8.87 -21.19 20.79
N PRO A 229 9.42 -20.09 20.22
CA PRO A 229 9.75 -18.91 21.01
C PRO A 229 8.49 -18.20 21.55
N THR A 230 8.66 -17.43 22.63
CA THR A 230 7.52 -16.69 23.20
C THR A 230 7.09 -15.52 22.32
N VAL A 231 5.78 -15.37 22.10
CA VAL A 231 5.20 -14.30 21.28
C VAL A 231 4.07 -13.57 22.00
N ASP A 232 4.13 -12.24 21.98
CA ASP A 232 3.01 -11.37 22.35
C ASP A 232 2.26 -10.90 21.12
N VAL A 233 1.05 -11.40 20.89
CA VAL A 233 0.19 -11.04 19.75
C VAL A 233 -0.72 -9.89 20.14
N PHE A 234 -0.49 -8.71 19.60
CA PHE A 234 -1.32 -7.52 19.85
C PHE A 234 -2.42 -7.40 18.80
N ILE A 235 -3.65 -7.22 19.24
CA ILE A 235 -4.78 -6.87 18.38
C ILE A 235 -5.21 -5.46 18.77
N THR A 236 -4.97 -4.47 17.91
CA THR A 236 -5.30 -3.07 18.22
C THR A 236 -6.64 -2.68 17.64
N CYS A 237 -7.53 -2.16 18.48
CA CYS A 237 -8.83 -1.62 18.09
C CYS A 237 -9.06 -0.22 18.71
N CYS A 238 -9.95 0.55 18.10
CA CYS A 238 -10.35 1.89 18.49
C CYS A 238 -11.80 2.17 18.04
N GLY A 239 -12.74 1.31 18.47
CA GLY A 239 -14.18 1.50 18.25
C GLY A 239 -14.73 0.90 16.96
N GLU A 240 -14.02 -0.07 16.37
CA GLU A 240 -14.58 -1.01 15.40
C GLU A 240 -15.72 -1.83 16.05
N GLU A 241 -16.58 -2.44 15.23
CA GLU A 241 -17.66 -3.29 15.73
C GLU A 241 -17.10 -4.53 16.46
N ASP A 242 -17.68 -4.87 17.61
CA ASP A 242 -17.19 -5.95 18.48
C ASP A 242 -17.00 -7.27 17.71
N GLU A 243 -17.94 -7.69 16.86
CA GLU A 243 -17.82 -8.94 16.09
C GLU A 243 -16.65 -8.93 15.09
N VAL A 244 -16.29 -7.77 14.53
CA VAL A 244 -15.11 -7.64 13.66
C VAL A 244 -13.85 -7.92 14.47
N VAL A 245 -13.73 -7.31 15.65
CA VAL A 245 -12.59 -7.53 16.56
C VAL A 245 -12.57 -8.99 17.04
N LEU A 246 -13.72 -9.54 17.44
CA LEU A 246 -13.83 -10.88 17.98
C LEU A 246 -13.53 -11.96 16.95
N ASP A 247 -13.83 -11.76 15.66
CA ASP A 247 -13.41 -12.68 14.61
C ASP A 247 -11.88 -12.74 14.47
N THR A 248 -11.21 -11.59 14.58
CA THR A 248 -9.75 -11.52 14.60
C THR A 248 -9.17 -12.18 15.86
N VAL A 249 -9.76 -11.95 17.03
CA VAL A 249 -9.37 -12.61 18.30
C VAL A 249 -9.53 -14.12 18.19
N ARG A 250 -10.67 -14.60 17.70
CA ARG A 250 -10.94 -16.03 17.51
C ARG A 250 -9.96 -16.65 16.49
N GLY A 251 -9.66 -15.96 15.39
CA GLY A 251 -8.63 -16.41 14.44
C GLY A 251 -7.22 -16.45 15.06
N ALA A 252 -6.90 -15.53 15.97
CA ALA A 252 -5.65 -15.59 16.74
C ALA A 252 -5.64 -16.74 17.77
N CYS A 253 -6.79 -17.09 18.35
CA CYS A 253 -6.92 -18.26 19.22
C CYS A 253 -6.78 -19.60 18.47
N ASP A 254 -7.08 -19.61 17.16
CA ASP A 254 -7.04 -20.80 16.29
C ASP A 254 -5.64 -21.09 15.69
N GLN A 255 -4.64 -20.29 16.05
CA GLN A 255 -3.26 -20.49 15.58
C GLN A 255 -2.73 -21.88 15.95
N ASP A 256 -2.10 -22.57 15.00
CA ASP A 256 -1.30 -23.76 15.30
C ASP A 256 0.00 -23.29 15.95
N TYR A 257 -0.07 -23.03 17.25
CA TYR A 257 1.08 -22.64 18.06
C TYR A 257 0.88 -23.13 19.50
N PRO A 258 1.92 -23.56 20.22
CA PRO A 258 1.78 -24.01 21.61
C PRO A 258 1.21 -22.88 22.48
N ARG A 259 0.06 -23.11 23.13
CA ARG A 259 -0.70 -22.08 23.86
C ARG A 259 0.07 -21.44 25.03
N ASP A 260 1.05 -22.14 25.58
CA ASP A 260 1.96 -21.67 26.61
C ASP A 260 3.09 -20.78 26.07
N GLN A 261 3.27 -20.73 24.75
CA GLN A 261 4.32 -19.96 24.07
C GLN A 261 3.79 -18.67 23.41
N PHE A 262 2.49 -18.38 23.49
CA PHE A 262 1.99 -17.11 23.00
C PHE A 262 0.79 -16.60 23.76
N ARG A 263 0.69 -15.27 23.83
CA ARG A 263 -0.40 -14.54 24.46
C ARG A 263 -1.08 -13.67 23.41
N ILE A 264 -2.40 -13.53 23.53
CA ILE A 264 -3.21 -12.65 22.68
C ILE A 264 -3.64 -11.47 23.55
N ILE A 265 -3.23 -10.27 23.20
CA ILE A 265 -3.48 -9.05 23.95
C ILE A 265 -4.34 -8.13 23.08
N VAL A 266 -5.62 -8.01 23.44
CA VAL A 266 -6.54 -7.05 22.84
C VAL A 266 -6.27 -5.69 23.46
N LEU A 267 -5.84 -4.75 22.64
CA LEU A 267 -5.47 -3.39 23.03
C LEU A 267 -6.57 -2.43 22.55
N ASP A 268 -7.55 -2.14 23.42
CA ASP A 268 -8.72 -1.33 23.07
C ASP A 268 -8.57 0.14 23.46
N ASP A 269 -8.43 1.00 22.44
CA ASP A 269 -8.35 2.44 22.59
C ASP A 269 -9.73 3.10 22.82
N ALA A 270 -10.84 2.40 22.58
CA ALA A 270 -12.20 2.89 22.83
C ALA A 270 -12.71 2.55 24.24
N LYS A 271 -12.10 1.58 24.94
CA LYS A 271 -12.51 1.10 26.25
C LYS A 271 -13.99 0.64 26.25
N SER A 272 -14.33 -0.20 25.28
CA SER A 272 -15.65 -0.78 25.09
C SER A 272 -15.93 -1.83 26.17
N LYS A 273 -16.99 -1.61 26.96
CA LYS A 273 -17.42 -2.57 28.00
C LYS A 273 -17.90 -3.89 27.40
N THR A 274 -18.63 -3.83 26.29
CA THR A 274 -19.16 -5.03 25.63
C THR A 274 -18.03 -5.88 25.03
N LEU A 275 -17.00 -5.23 24.47
CA LEU A 275 -15.80 -5.92 23.99
C LEU A 275 -15.00 -6.53 25.13
N GLU A 276 -14.83 -5.82 26.25
CA GLU A 276 -14.17 -6.33 27.46
C GLU A 276 -14.88 -7.58 28.01
N GLU A 277 -16.21 -7.54 28.13
CA GLU A 277 -17.03 -8.67 28.56
C GLU A 277 -16.91 -9.86 27.59
N ALA A 278 -16.96 -9.62 26.28
CA ALA A 278 -16.82 -10.66 25.27
C ALA A 278 -15.42 -11.29 25.27
N CYS A 279 -14.36 -10.49 25.41
CA CYS A 279 -12.99 -10.98 25.55
C CYS A 279 -12.82 -11.80 26.84
N SER A 280 -13.46 -11.39 27.93
CA SER A 280 -13.44 -12.14 29.19
C SER A 280 -14.10 -13.51 29.06
N GLN A 281 -15.18 -13.63 28.29
CA GLN A 281 -15.81 -14.92 27.97
C GLN A 281 -14.90 -15.81 27.11
N ILE A 282 -14.23 -15.23 26.10
CA ILE A 282 -13.23 -15.96 25.31
C ILE A 282 -12.09 -16.44 26.20
N ALA A 283 -11.63 -15.62 27.15
CA ALA A 283 -10.53 -15.96 28.06
C ALA A 283 -10.85 -17.16 28.98
N MET A 284 -12.11 -17.45 29.26
CA MET A 284 -12.52 -18.67 30.00
C MET A 284 -12.19 -19.96 29.22
N ILE A 285 -12.19 -19.88 27.89
CA ILE A 285 -11.88 -21.00 26.98
C ILE A 285 -10.40 -20.96 26.55
N TYR A 286 -9.85 -19.76 26.41
CA TYR A 286 -8.48 -19.47 25.98
C TYR A 286 -7.77 -18.63 27.05
N PRO A 287 -7.18 -19.25 28.09
CA PRO A 287 -6.56 -18.53 29.21
C PRO A 287 -5.38 -17.63 28.83
N ASN A 288 -4.88 -17.73 27.61
CA ASN A 288 -3.82 -16.89 27.05
C ASN A 288 -4.34 -15.62 26.37
N VAL A 289 -5.64 -15.32 26.45
CA VAL A 289 -6.26 -14.07 25.97
C VAL A 289 -6.36 -13.05 27.10
N TYR A 290 -5.90 -11.83 26.83
CA TYR A 290 -5.92 -10.69 27.73
C TYR A 290 -6.59 -9.51 27.04
N TYR A 291 -7.43 -8.80 27.78
CA TYR A 291 -7.97 -7.51 27.36
C TYR A 291 -7.30 -6.39 28.14
N MET A 292 -6.91 -5.33 27.45
CA MET A 292 -6.30 -4.15 28.05
C MET A 292 -6.81 -2.89 27.37
N ALA A 293 -7.15 -1.89 28.17
CA ALA A 293 -7.53 -0.56 27.69
C ALA A 293 -6.75 0.48 28.47
N ARG A 294 -5.94 1.28 27.78
CA ARG A 294 -5.12 2.32 28.42
C ARG A 294 -5.96 3.52 28.85
N GLU A 295 -5.48 4.21 29.87
CA GLU A 295 -6.05 5.50 30.25
C GLU A 295 -5.63 6.62 29.30
N LYS A 296 -6.58 7.46 28.90
CA LYS A 296 -6.35 8.63 28.05
C LYS A 296 -6.54 9.89 28.87
N ILE A 297 -5.44 10.60 29.13
CA ILE A 297 -5.45 11.84 29.92
C ILE A 297 -5.86 13.02 29.01
N PRO A 298 -6.94 13.77 29.34
CA PRO A 298 -7.34 14.94 28.57
C PRO A 298 -6.19 15.96 28.40
N GLY A 299 -6.01 16.46 27.18
CA GLY A 299 -4.96 17.43 26.85
C GLY A 299 -3.56 16.84 26.62
N LYS A 300 -3.33 15.56 26.92
CA LYS A 300 -2.08 14.87 26.56
C LYS A 300 -2.26 14.05 25.27
N PRO A 301 -1.40 14.22 24.25
CA PRO A 301 -1.46 13.38 23.06
C PRO A 301 -1.25 11.90 23.42
N HIS A 302 -2.20 11.04 23.06
CA HIS A 302 -2.10 9.60 23.28
C HIS A 302 -1.47 8.86 22.09
N HIS A 303 -1.16 9.55 20.98
CA HIS A 303 -0.44 8.99 19.83
C HIS A 303 -1.07 7.75 19.17
N PHE A 304 -2.40 7.62 19.22
CA PHE A 304 -3.20 6.62 18.48
C PHE A 304 -2.61 5.19 18.58
N LYS A 305 -2.54 4.46 17.45
CA LYS A 305 -2.06 3.07 17.41
C LYS A 305 -0.64 2.91 17.93
N ALA A 306 0.30 3.79 17.53
CA ALA A 306 1.69 3.74 18.03
C ALA A 306 1.77 3.80 19.57
N GLY A 307 1.00 4.71 20.18
CA GLY A 307 0.94 4.80 21.63
C GLY A 307 0.25 3.60 22.28
N ASN A 308 -0.74 3.00 21.62
CA ASN A 308 -1.44 1.82 22.13
C ASN A 308 -0.53 0.58 22.10
N LEU A 309 0.21 0.41 21.01
CA LEU A 309 1.25 -0.62 20.89
C LEU A 309 2.33 -0.46 21.97
N ASN A 310 2.84 0.76 22.17
CA ASN A 310 3.84 1.02 23.23
C ASN A 310 3.30 0.76 24.64
N TYR A 311 2.02 1.07 24.89
CA TYR A 311 1.37 0.69 26.14
C TYR A 311 1.32 -0.83 26.31
N GLY A 312 0.92 -1.59 25.28
CA GLY A 312 0.94 -3.06 25.32
C GLY A 312 2.35 -3.64 25.55
N LEU A 313 3.37 -3.04 24.93
CA LEU A 313 4.77 -3.41 25.14
C LEU A 313 5.16 -3.27 26.62
N GLU A 314 4.75 -2.20 27.28
CA GLU A 314 4.99 -2.01 28.72
C GLU A 314 4.20 -3.02 29.57
N GLN A 315 2.90 -3.18 29.31
CA GLN A 315 2.04 -4.06 30.12
C GLN A 315 2.45 -5.53 30.06
N THR A 316 2.91 -6.01 28.89
CA THR A 316 3.38 -7.40 28.73
C THR A 316 4.59 -7.74 29.59
N THR A 317 5.36 -6.75 30.05
CA THR A 317 6.46 -6.98 31.01
C THR A 317 5.97 -7.41 32.39
N LEU A 318 4.72 -7.04 32.74
CA LEU A 318 4.09 -7.31 34.03
C LEU A 318 3.34 -8.64 34.06
N LEU A 319 3.12 -9.26 32.90
CA LEU A 319 2.44 -10.55 32.79
C LEU A 319 3.36 -11.70 33.21
N PRO A 320 2.80 -12.85 33.67
CA PRO A 320 3.59 -14.04 33.97
C PRO A 320 4.49 -14.43 32.80
N GLY A 321 5.75 -14.75 33.10
CA GLY A 321 6.79 -15.05 32.10
C GLY A 321 7.50 -13.82 31.53
N GLY A 322 7.11 -12.60 31.91
CA GLY A 322 7.71 -11.35 31.42
C GLY A 322 7.33 -11.05 29.97
N ALA A 323 8.08 -10.17 29.32
CA ALA A 323 7.87 -9.85 27.90
C ALA A 323 8.24 -11.02 26.99
N GLY A 324 7.45 -11.25 25.94
CA GLY A 324 7.78 -12.21 24.89
C GLY A 324 9.05 -11.84 24.15
N GLN A 325 9.78 -12.85 23.66
CA GLN A 325 10.97 -12.65 22.81
C GLN A 325 10.62 -11.94 21.50
N PHE A 326 9.41 -12.20 21.01
CA PHE A 326 8.84 -11.58 19.83
C PHE A 326 7.51 -10.93 20.14
N MET A 327 7.17 -9.91 19.36
CA MET A 327 5.85 -9.30 19.35
C MET A 327 5.27 -9.45 17.94
N ALA A 328 3.98 -9.71 17.85
CA ALA A 328 3.24 -9.70 16.60
C ALA A 328 2.08 -8.71 16.71
N ALA A 329 1.63 -8.16 15.59
CA ALA A 329 0.48 -7.25 15.62
C ALA A 329 -0.51 -7.55 14.50
N LEU A 330 -1.80 -7.48 14.83
CA LEU A 330 -2.91 -7.53 13.90
C LEU A 330 -3.77 -6.27 14.05
N ASP A 331 -4.23 -5.74 12.93
CA ASP A 331 -5.35 -4.78 12.94
C ASP A 331 -6.65 -5.49 13.33
N ALA A 332 -7.60 -4.73 13.89
CA ALA A 332 -8.88 -5.25 14.38
C ALA A 332 -9.66 -6.08 13.36
N ASP A 333 -9.52 -5.79 12.07
CA ASP A 333 -10.25 -6.44 10.98
C ASP A 333 -9.42 -7.49 10.22
N MET A 334 -8.18 -7.76 10.63
CA MET A 334 -7.25 -8.67 9.94
C MET A 334 -7.24 -10.06 10.58
N ILE A 335 -8.05 -10.96 10.03
CA ILE A 335 -8.15 -12.35 10.50
C ILE A 335 -6.89 -13.11 10.05
N PRO A 336 -6.08 -13.67 10.99
CA PRO A 336 -4.91 -14.45 10.64
C PRO A 336 -5.29 -15.86 10.18
N GLU A 337 -4.50 -16.44 9.27
CA GLU A 337 -4.60 -17.87 8.95
C GLU A 337 -3.89 -18.70 10.03
N GLN A 338 -4.30 -19.95 10.22
CA GLN A 338 -3.81 -20.84 11.28
C GLN A 338 -2.27 -21.03 11.31
N ASP A 339 -1.64 -20.97 10.13
CA ASP A 339 -0.19 -21.14 9.94
C ASP A 339 0.63 -19.86 10.25
N TRP A 340 0.00 -18.72 10.51
CA TRP A 340 0.63 -17.40 10.45
C TRP A 340 1.91 -17.30 11.31
N LEU A 341 1.86 -17.63 12.60
CA LEU A 341 3.04 -17.55 13.46
C LEU A 341 4.13 -18.55 13.03
N ARG A 342 3.74 -19.79 12.71
CA ARG A 342 4.68 -20.84 12.26
C ARG A 342 5.34 -20.50 10.93
N ALA A 343 4.69 -19.71 10.08
CA ALA A 343 5.22 -19.27 8.80
C ALA A 343 6.21 -18.10 8.92
N ILE A 344 5.91 -17.12 9.77
CA ILE A 344 6.71 -15.90 9.88
C ILE A 344 7.97 -16.10 10.76
N LEU A 345 7.82 -16.69 11.95
CA LEU A 345 8.89 -16.79 12.96
C LEU A 345 10.19 -17.43 12.46
N PRO A 346 10.18 -18.51 11.65
CA PRO A 346 11.40 -19.10 11.13
C PRO A 346 12.34 -18.10 10.45
N HIS A 347 11.81 -17.08 9.77
CA HIS A 347 12.62 -16.05 9.13
C HIS A 347 13.39 -15.18 10.13
N LEU A 348 12.83 -14.96 11.33
CA LEU A 348 13.50 -14.26 12.43
C LEU A 348 14.49 -15.15 13.18
N LEU A 349 14.23 -16.45 13.25
CA LEU A 349 15.09 -17.41 13.94
C LEU A 349 16.34 -17.77 13.13
N VAL A 350 16.21 -17.92 11.81
CA VAL A 350 17.33 -18.26 10.91
C VAL A 350 18.36 -17.12 10.81
N ASP A 351 17.91 -15.88 10.76
CA ASP A 351 18.79 -14.72 10.70
C ASP A 351 18.67 -13.88 11.98
N PRO A 352 19.67 -13.89 12.88
CA PRO A 352 19.62 -13.16 14.13
C PRO A 352 19.59 -11.63 13.93
N LYS A 353 19.89 -11.12 12.73
CA LYS A 353 19.75 -9.70 12.37
C LYS A 353 18.41 -9.39 11.70
N MET A 354 17.54 -10.37 11.51
CA MET A 354 16.16 -10.11 11.09
C MET A 354 15.37 -9.57 12.27
N ALA A 355 15.03 -8.28 12.20
CA ALA A 355 14.25 -7.60 13.22
C ALA A 355 12.76 -7.77 12.98
N LEU A 356 12.30 -7.76 11.73
CA LEU A 356 10.88 -7.75 11.40
C LEU A 356 10.62 -8.58 10.15
N ALA A 357 9.55 -9.36 10.18
CA ALA A 357 9.03 -10.04 9.00
C ALA A 357 7.52 -9.78 8.88
N CYS A 358 7.06 -9.44 7.68
CA CYS A 358 5.66 -9.13 7.40
C CYS A 358 5.11 -9.95 6.22
N PRO A 359 3.86 -10.42 6.29
CA PRO A 359 3.14 -10.96 5.15
C PRO A 359 2.46 -9.86 4.33
N PRO A 360 1.95 -10.18 3.11
CA PRO A 360 0.97 -9.34 2.45
C PRO A 360 -0.22 -9.00 3.35
N GLN A 361 -0.78 -7.81 3.17
CA GLN A 361 -2.15 -7.52 3.57
C GLN A 361 -3.06 -7.83 2.39
N LEU A 362 -3.93 -8.80 2.57
CA LEU A 362 -4.92 -9.23 1.58
C LEU A 362 -6.32 -8.95 2.13
N PHE A 363 -7.31 -8.92 1.25
CA PHE A 363 -8.65 -8.48 1.62
C PHE A 363 -9.74 -9.39 1.07
N TYR A 364 -10.80 -9.59 1.85
CA TYR A 364 -11.92 -10.48 1.49
C TYR A 364 -13.20 -9.74 1.09
N ASN A 365 -13.26 -8.41 1.25
CA ASN A 365 -14.39 -7.58 0.83
C ASN A 365 -14.03 -6.65 -0.34
N THR A 366 -13.14 -7.09 -1.23
CA THR A 366 -12.80 -6.33 -2.45
C THR A 366 -13.87 -6.55 -3.52
N PRO A 367 -14.57 -5.50 -4.01
CA PRO A 367 -15.65 -5.66 -4.96
C PRO A 367 -15.17 -6.20 -6.31
N ALA A 368 -16.12 -6.78 -7.06
CA ALA A 368 -15.86 -7.17 -8.44
C ALA A 368 -15.32 -5.98 -9.22
N SER A 369 -14.32 -6.25 -10.04
CA SER A 369 -13.55 -5.27 -10.79
C SER A 369 -12.71 -4.26 -10.00
N ASP A 370 -12.74 -4.25 -8.66
CA ASP A 370 -11.96 -3.34 -7.79
C ASP A 370 -11.84 -1.89 -8.35
N PRO A 371 -12.95 -1.16 -8.55
CA PRO A 371 -12.95 0.13 -9.24
C PRO A 371 -12.05 1.19 -8.60
N LEU A 372 -11.80 1.08 -7.29
CA LEU A 372 -10.97 2.00 -6.53
C LEU A 372 -9.54 1.47 -6.30
N ALA A 373 -9.16 0.33 -6.90
CA ALA A 373 -7.86 -0.32 -6.74
C ALA A 373 -7.45 -0.55 -5.28
N GLN A 374 -8.39 -1.00 -4.45
CA GLN A 374 -8.24 -1.19 -3.01
C GLN A 374 -7.49 -2.47 -2.62
N SER A 375 -7.42 -3.46 -3.50
CA SER A 375 -6.76 -4.75 -3.25
C SER A 375 -5.28 -4.66 -2.89
N LEU A 376 -4.59 -3.64 -3.42
CA LEU A 376 -3.12 -3.51 -3.34
C LEU A 376 -2.34 -4.64 -4.03
N ASP A 377 -2.99 -5.50 -4.83
CA ASP A 377 -2.34 -6.67 -5.46
C ASP A 377 -1.06 -6.32 -6.22
N PHE A 378 -1.05 -5.22 -6.98
CA PHE A 378 0.16 -4.77 -7.68
C PHE A 378 1.30 -4.45 -6.69
N PHE A 379 0.97 -3.80 -5.57
CA PHE A 379 1.93 -3.49 -4.53
C PHE A 379 2.45 -4.76 -3.83
N VAL A 380 1.57 -5.65 -3.40
CA VAL A 380 1.95 -6.85 -2.62
C VAL A 380 2.59 -7.94 -3.49
N HIS A 381 2.20 -8.06 -4.77
CA HIS A 381 2.74 -9.12 -5.64
C HIS A 381 3.91 -8.65 -6.50
N VAL A 382 4.10 -7.35 -6.76
CA VAL A 382 5.22 -6.87 -7.59
C VAL A 382 6.17 -6.03 -6.77
N ILE A 383 5.67 -5.00 -6.09
CA ILE A 383 6.51 -3.98 -5.45
C ILE A 383 7.22 -4.51 -4.20
N GLU A 384 6.51 -5.11 -3.25
CA GLU A 384 7.11 -5.66 -2.02
C GLU A 384 8.15 -6.75 -2.31
N PRO A 385 7.93 -7.73 -3.22
CA PRO A 385 8.97 -8.68 -3.58
C PRO A 385 10.24 -8.05 -4.18
N ILE A 386 10.11 -7.02 -5.02
CA ILE A 386 11.29 -6.29 -5.56
C ILE A 386 12.04 -5.59 -4.42
N LYS A 387 11.31 -4.96 -3.49
CA LYS A 387 11.91 -4.33 -2.30
C LYS A 387 12.60 -5.34 -1.40
N ASP A 388 11.99 -6.49 -1.15
CA ASP A 388 12.55 -7.54 -0.30
C ASP A 388 13.83 -8.13 -0.89
N ALA A 389 13.91 -8.28 -2.21
CA ALA A 389 15.14 -8.67 -2.90
C ALA A 389 16.31 -7.70 -2.59
N LEU A 390 16.00 -6.42 -2.38
CA LEU A 390 16.95 -5.36 -2.03
C LEU A 390 17.18 -5.20 -0.53
N GLY A 391 16.60 -6.07 0.30
CA GLY A 391 16.71 -6.02 1.75
C GLY A 391 15.85 -4.93 2.37
N VAL A 392 14.72 -4.59 1.73
CA VAL A 392 13.71 -3.65 2.22
C VAL A 392 12.36 -4.36 2.26
N ALA A 393 11.86 -4.67 3.43
CA ALA A 393 10.43 -4.94 3.63
C ALA A 393 9.88 -3.88 4.57
N TRP A 394 8.83 -3.19 4.15
CA TRP A 394 8.16 -2.26 5.05
C TRP A 394 7.19 -3.01 5.94
N CYS A 395 7.12 -2.58 7.20
CA CYS A 395 5.97 -2.95 8.01
C CYS A 395 4.74 -2.29 7.38
N THR A 396 3.78 -3.11 6.97
CA THR A 396 2.53 -2.68 6.31
C THR A 396 1.40 -2.43 7.30
N GLY A 397 1.65 -2.63 8.61
CA GLY A 397 0.74 -2.26 9.69
C GLY A 397 0.03 -3.42 10.39
N SER A 398 -0.03 -4.61 9.78
CA SER A 398 -0.69 -5.81 10.35
C SER A 398 0.00 -7.10 9.90
N GLY A 399 -0.15 -8.17 10.70
CA GLY A 399 0.36 -9.51 10.48
C GLY A 399 1.87 -9.64 10.61
N TYR A 400 2.59 -8.58 10.98
CA TYR A 400 4.03 -8.64 11.13
C TYR A 400 4.41 -9.26 12.48
N VAL A 401 5.60 -9.87 12.51
CA VAL A 401 6.29 -10.28 13.73
C VAL A 401 7.60 -9.52 13.82
N VAL A 402 7.90 -9.01 15.00
CA VAL A 402 9.08 -8.21 15.31
C VAL A 402 9.82 -8.79 16.50
N ARG A 403 11.15 -8.78 16.42
CA ARG A 403 12.06 -9.07 17.53
C ARG A 403 11.97 -7.94 18.56
N ARG A 404 11.64 -8.29 19.79
CA ARG A 404 11.47 -7.33 20.89
C ARG A 404 12.72 -6.45 21.09
N GLU A 405 13.90 -7.07 21.13
CA GLU A 405 15.20 -6.38 21.27
C GLU A 405 15.41 -5.31 20.19
N ALA A 406 15.09 -5.61 18.93
CA ALA A 406 15.30 -4.67 17.82
C ALA A 406 14.33 -3.48 17.91
N LEU A 407 13.12 -3.73 18.39
CA LEU A 407 12.12 -2.69 18.64
C LEU A 407 12.56 -1.77 19.79
N GLU A 408 13.11 -2.33 20.86
CA GLU A 408 13.67 -1.56 21.99
C GLU A 408 14.88 -0.71 21.56
N GLU A 409 15.77 -1.22 20.70
CA GLU A 409 16.96 -0.47 20.23
C GLU A 409 16.60 0.78 19.40
N ILE A 410 15.44 0.79 18.74
CA ILE A 410 14.94 1.97 18.03
C ILE A 410 14.10 2.91 18.91
N GLY A 411 13.88 2.56 20.18
CA GLY A 411 13.04 3.34 21.11
C GLY A 411 11.55 3.01 21.04
N ASN A 412 11.21 1.76 20.71
CA ASN A 412 9.85 1.24 20.47
C ASN A 412 9.16 1.86 19.24
N PHE A 413 7.82 1.80 19.16
CA PHE A 413 7.10 2.37 18.03
C PHE A 413 7.23 3.91 18.04
N PRO A 414 7.62 4.54 16.92
CA PRO A 414 7.88 5.97 16.86
C PRO A 414 6.59 6.76 17.04
N LEU A 415 6.57 7.63 18.05
CA LEU A 415 5.44 8.50 18.34
C LEU A 415 5.39 9.70 17.39
N GLY A 416 4.19 10.12 17.02
CA GLY A 416 3.99 11.33 16.19
C GLY A 416 4.26 11.15 14.70
N SER A 417 4.33 9.92 14.19
CA SER A 417 4.20 9.60 12.76
C SER A 417 2.75 9.24 12.41
N LEU A 418 2.29 9.62 11.22
CA LEU A 418 1.00 9.15 10.65
C LEU A 418 1.12 7.77 9.98
N ALA A 419 2.34 7.25 9.84
CA ALA A 419 2.68 5.91 9.34
C ALA A 419 3.76 5.32 10.26
N GLU A 420 3.37 4.97 11.49
CA GLU A 420 4.29 4.46 12.51
C GLU A 420 4.95 3.14 12.09
N ASP A 421 4.25 2.35 11.29
CA ASP A 421 4.69 1.08 10.71
C ASP A 421 5.90 1.26 9.76
N VAL A 422 5.75 2.11 8.74
CA VAL A 422 6.82 2.44 7.79
C VAL A 422 7.99 3.08 8.53
N ALA A 423 7.71 3.97 9.48
CA ALA A 423 8.74 4.58 10.33
C ALA A 423 9.51 3.55 11.16
N THR A 424 8.82 2.57 11.77
CA THR A 424 9.41 1.49 12.58
C THR A 424 10.40 0.67 11.77
N SER A 425 9.93 0.12 10.64
CA SER A 425 10.79 -0.69 9.76
C SER A 425 11.97 0.10 9.20
N THR A 426 11.77 1.38 8.86
CA THR A 426 12.83 2.27 8.37
C THR A 426 13.89 2.55 9.45
N LEU A 427 13.48 2.83 10.70
CA LEU A 427 14.43 3.03 11.81
C LEU A 427 15.22 1.76 12.14
N MET A 428 14.61 0.57 12.03
CA MET A 428 15.32 -0.71 12.19
C MET A 428 16.43 -0.87 11.15
N LEU A 429 16.13 -0.61 9.87
CA LEU A 429 17.15 -0.61 8.81
C LEU A 429 18.26 0.42 9.11
N GLY A 430 17.90 1.58 9.66
CA GLY A 430 18.81 2.61 10.13
C GLY A 430 19.79 2.19 11.23
N LYS A 431 19.37 1.25 12.09
CA LYS A 431 20.17 0.59 13.12
C LYS A 431 20.94 -0.64 12.62
N GLY A 432 20.80 -0.99 11.34
CA GLY A 432 21.49 -2.11 10.69
C GLY A 432 20.82 -3.45 10.90
N TRP A 433 19.57 -3.46 11.38
CA TRP A 433 18.72 -4.63 11.33
C TRP A 433 18.21 -4.88 9.91
N LYS A 434 17.71 -6.09 9.67
CA LYS A 434 17.09 -6.50 8.41
C LYS A 434 15.59 -6.65 8.58
N THR A 435 14.87 -6.47 7.49
CA THR A 435 13.43 -6.75 7.41
C THR A 435 13.15 -7.74 6.29
N ALA A 436 12.04 -8.46 6.41
CA ALA A 436 11.65 -9.53 5.50
C ALA A 436 10.19 -9.41 5.07
N TYR A 437 9.93 -9.61 3.78
CA TYR A 437 8.59 -9.77 3.26
C TYR A 437 8.34 -11.26 2.97
N VAL A 438 7.41 -11.90 3.66
CA VAL A 438 7.04 -13.31 3.50
C VAL A 438 5.83 -13.39 2.58
N HIS A 439 6.01 -13.86 1.35
CA HIS A 439 5.02 -13.74 0.28
C HIS A 439 3.94 -14.83 0.33
N GLU A 440 3.37 -15.03 1.51
CA GLU A 440 2.31 -16.02 1.77
C GLU A 440 1.03 -15.34 2.23
N PRO A 441 -0.16 -15.83 1.81
CA PRO A 441 -1.44 -15.26 2.20
C PRO A 441 -1.79 -15.65 3.66
N LEU A 442 -1.17 -15.01 4.65
CA LEU A 442 -1.24 -15.40 6.07
C LEU A 442 -2.24 -14.59 6.90
N GLN A 443 -2.88 -13.58 6.32
CA GLN A 443 -3.94 -12.80 6.96
C GLN A 443 -4.86 -12.21 5.89
N PHE A 444 -6.10 -11.94 6.26
CA PHE A 444 -7.09 -11.31 5.39
C PHE A 444 -7.95 -10.32 6.17
N GLY A 445 -8.04 -9.08 5.69
CA GLY A 445 -8.85 -8.04 6.30
C GLY A 445 -9.86 -7.39 5.38
N THR A 446 -10.28 -6.17 5.73
CA THR A 446 -11.28 -5.42 4.98
C THR A 446 -10.71 -4.13 4.38
N VAL A 447 -11.21 -3.77 3.20
CA VAL A 447 -11.00 -2.45 2.59
C VAL A 447 -12.17 -1.52 2.95
N PRO A 448 -11.96 -0.19 2.92
CA PRO A 448 -13.03 0.78 3.18
C PRO A 448 -14.27 0.55 2.31
N GLU A 449 -15.44 0.64 2.93
CA GLU A 449 -16.71 0.35 2.26
C GLU A 449 -17.23 1.47 1.37
N ASP A 450 -16.69 2.68 1.51
CA ASP A 450 -17.10 3.82 0.69
C ASP A 450 -15.94 4.67 0.17
N PHE A 451 -16.27 5.53 -0.80
CA PHE A 451 -15.33 6.46 -1.45
C PHE A 451 -14.65 7.38 -0.44
N GLY A 452 -15.39 7.87 0.56
CA GLY A 452 -14.87 8.77 1.59
C GLY A 452 -13.83 8.12 2.49
N GLY A 453 -14.08 6.88 2.93
CA GLY A 453 -13.15 6.05 3.68
C GLY A 453 -11.90 5.72 2.87
N HIS A 454 -12.08 5.38 1.59
CA HIS A 454 -10.97 5.15 0.66
C HIS A 454 -10.06 6.39 0.54
N LEU A 455 -10.62 7.57 0.25
CA LEU A 455 -9.84 8.81 0.14
C LEU A 455 -9.07 9.13 1.42
N LYS A 456 -9.73 9.02 2.60
CA LYS A 456 -9.08 9.25 3.89
C LYS A 456 -7.92 8.29 4.13
N GLN A 457 -8.08 7.01 3.78
CA GLN A 457 -7.04 6.01 3.94
C GLN A 457 -5.82 6.32 3.06
N ARG A 458 -6.04 6.57 1.76
CA ARG A 458 -4.95 6.80 0.81
C ARG A 458 -4.21 8.12 1.04
N THR A 459 -4.94 9.19 1.34
CA THR A 459 -4.32 10.49 1.64
C THR A 459 -3.50 10.43 2.93
N ARG A 460 -4.00 9.75 3.98
CA ARG A 460 -3.24 9.54 5.22
C ARG A 460 -1.94 8.77 4.97
N TRP A 461 -1.96 7.70 4.17
CA TRP A 461 -0.73 6.96 3.81
C TRP A 461 0.27 7.83 3.06
N ALA A 462 -0.19 8.65 2.11
CA ALA A 462 0.69 9.56 1.38
C ALA A 462 1.32 10.62 2.30
N ILE A 463 0.53 11.27 3.16
CA ILE A 463 1.07 12.24 4.14
C ILE A 463 2.05 11.55 5.09
N GLY A 464 1.69 10.39 5.65
CA GLY A 464 2.54 9.67 6.61
C GLY A 464 3.86 9.23 6.00
N THR A 465 3.86 8.84 4.73
CA THR A 465 5.09 8.51 3.99
C THR A 465 5.98 9.74 3.82
N VAL A 466 5.42 10.87 3.37
CA VAL A 466 6.19 12.12 3.18
C VAL A 466 6.68 12.69 4.51
N ASP A 467 5.85 12.66 5.55
CA ASP A 467 6.20 13.11 6.91
C ASP A 467 7.35 12.30 7.51
N THR A 468 7.23 10.98 7.47
CA THR A 468 8.28 10.05 7.93
C THR A 468 9.57 10.30 7.16
N ALA A 469 9.49 10.42 5.83
CA ALA A 469 10.65 10.70 5.00
C ALA A 469 11.29 12.04 5.35
N ALA A 470 10.51 13.12 5.52
CA ALA A 470 11.04 14.44 5.89
C ALA A 470 11.79 14.39 7.23
N LYS A 471 11.21 13.74 8.25
CA LYS A 471 11.85 13.52 9.57
C LYS A 471 13.16 12.73 9.46
N LEU A 472 13.23 11.80 8.51
CA LEU A 472 14.40 10.98 8.21
C LEU A 472 15.28 11.54 7.10
N LYS A 473 15.14 12.83 6.74
CA LYS A 473 15.93 13.50 5.68
C LYS A 473 15.90 12.73 4.35
N PHE A 474 14.69 12.31 3.97
CA PHE A 474 14.37 11.46 2.83
C PHE A 474 15.19 10.16 2.74
N CYS A 475 15.62 9.64 3.90
CA CYS A 475 16.49 8.47 4.04
C CYS A 475 17.86 8.59 3.33
N LEU A 476 18.30 9.81 2.99
CA LEU A 476 19.54 10.00 2.25
C LEU A 476 20.77 10.10 3.17
N TRP A 477 20.64 10.82 4.29
CA TRP A 477 21.73 11.02 5.26
C TRP A 477 21.22 11.22 6.69
N GLY A 478 22.13 11.15 7.68
CA GLY A 478 21.84 11.33 9.10
C GLY A 478 21.96 10.05 9.92
N ASP A 479 22.05 10.19 11.25
CA ASP A 479 22.33 9.08 12.16
C ASP A 479 21.24 8.01 12.15
N ALA A 480 19.98 8.42 11.99
CA ALA A 480 18.81 7.54 11.94
C ALA A 480 18.81 6.59 10.72
N VAL A 481 19.61 6.86 9.68
CA VAL A 481 19.72 6.02 8.48
C VAL A 481 21.16 5.57 8.20
N ARG A 482 22.07 5.77 9.17
CA ARG A 482 23.51 5.61 8.99
C ARG A 482 23.90 4.21 8.53
N LYS A 483 23.29 3.17 9.09
CA LYS A 483 23.60 1.77 8.76
C LYS A 483 22.78 1.19 7.61
N MET A 484 21.93 1.99 6.96
CA MET A 484 21.24 1.55 5.75
C MET A 484 22.22 1.39 4.58
N THR A 485 22.01 0.36 3.78
CA THR A 485 22.66 0.17 2.47
C THR A 485 22.18 1.22 1.46
N VAL A 486 22.93 1.40 0.37
CA VAL A 486 22.55 2.32 -0.72
C VAL A 486 21.18 1.97 -1.30
N ALA A 487 20.88 0.69 -1.51
CA ALA A 487 19.58 0.24 -2.03
C ALA A 487 18.43 0.57 -1.07
N GLN A 488 18.64 0.40 0.25
CA GLN A 488 17.65 0.74 1.27
C GLN A 488 17.38 2.26 1.31
N ARG A 489 18.43 3.08 1.24
CA ARG A 489 18.29 4.55 1.16
C ARG A 489 17.57 4.99 -0.11
N PHE A 490 17.93 4.41 -1.26
CA PHE A 490 17.27 4.70 -2.53
C PHE A 490 15.80 4.30 -2.52
N SER A 491 15.45 3.16 -1.91
CA SER A 491 14.05 2.77 -1.70
C SER A 491 13.29 3.81 -0.87
N GLY A 492 13.83 4.21 0.27
CA GLY A 492 13.19 5.20 1.14
C GLY A 492 13.00 6.54 0.45
N PHE A 493 14.01 6.99 -0.30
CA PHE A 493 13.95 8.20 -1.12
C PHE A 493 12.86 8.09 -2.19
N LEU A 494 12.93 7.06 -3.04
CA LEU A 494 12.05 6.88 -4.19
C LEU A 494 10.57 7.01 -3.84
N TYR A 495 10.08 6.21 -2.89
CA TYR A 495 8.65 6.18 -2.58
C TYR A 495 8.15 7.45 -1.89
N ALA A 496 9.01 8.11 -1.11
CA ALA A 496 8.71 9.42 -0.57
C ALA A 496 8.59 10.46 -1.69
N THR A 497 9.53 10.47 -2.64
CA THR A 497 9.51 11.40 -3.77
C THR A 497 8.35 11.12 -4.71
N LEU A 498 7.98 9.85 -4.97
CA LEU A 498 6.80 9.48 -5.77
C LEU A 498 5.51 10.12 -5.23
N SER A 499 5.36 10.18 -3.89
CA SER A 499 4.22 10.86 -3.28
C SER A 499 4.24 12.36 -3.59
N VAL A 500 5.40 13.02 -3.50
CA VAL A 500 5.56 14.45 -3.83
C VAL A 500 5.39 14.72 -5.33
N TYR A 501 5.80 13.80 -6.20
CA TYR A 501 5.64 13.91 -7.65
C TYR A 501 4.17 13.94 -8.11
N THR A 502 3.23 13.52 -7.26
CA THR A 502 1.79 13.70 -7.55
C THR A 502 1.41 15.17 -7.75
N LEU A 503 2.17 16.12 -7.18
CA LEU A 503 2.03 17.56 -7.45
C LEU A 503 2.28 17.88 -8.92
N LEU A 504 3.39 17.36 -9.46
CA LEU A 504 3.82 17.57 -10.83
C LEU A 504 2.92 16.83 -11.82
N LEU A 505 2.52 15.60 -11.49
CA LEU A 505 1.53 14.86 -12.27
C LEU A 505 0.20 15.62 -12.34
N THR A 506 -0.30 16.12 -11.20
CA THR A 506 -1.54 16.90 -11.16
C THR A 506 -1.44 18.18 -11.97
N ALA A 507 -0.32 18.91 -11.88
CA ALA A 507 -0.08 20.09 -12.71
C ALA A 507 -0.08 19.74 -14.22
N SER A 508 0.51 18.61 -14.59
CA SER A 508 0.53 18.14 -15.99
C SER A 508 -0.85 17.82 -16.54
N LEU A 509 -1.78 17.35 -15.70
CA LEU A 509 -3.15 17.08 -16.13
C LEU A 509 -3.80 18.37 -16.67
N PHE A 510 -3.66 19.50 -15.98
CA PHE A 510 -4.21 20.78 -16.42
C PHE A 510 -3.66 21.26 -17.77
N ALA A 511 -2.44 20.86 -18.14
CA ALA A 511 -1.86 21.27 -19.41
C ALA A 511 -2.58 20.63 -20.61
N ILE A 512 -3.14 19.43 -20.47
CA ILE A 512 -3.75 18.68 -21.57
C ILE A 512 -4.90 19.46 -22.26
N PRO A 513 -5.97 19.87 -21.56
CA PRO A 513 -7.05 20.62 -22.19
C PRO A 513 -6.59 21.97 -22.75
N ILE A 514 -5.63 22.64 -22.08
CA ILE A 514 -5.08 23.92 -22.54
C ILE A 514 -4.38 23.74 -23.88
N ILE A 515 -3.54 22.72 -24.00
CA ILE A 515 -2.81 22.41 -25.22
C ILE A 515 -3.77 22.05 -26.36
N LEU A 516 -4.79 21.24 -26.10
CA LEU A 516 -5.81 20.89 -27.09
C LEU A 516 -6.59 22.13 -27.58
N LEU A 517 -6.89 23.08 -26.70
CA LEU A 517 -7.57 24.34 -27.05
C LEU A 517 -6.66 25.35 -27.76
N TRP A 518 -5.34 25.23 -27.62
CA TRP A 518 -4.37 26.15 -28.22
C TRP A 518 -4.46 26.18 -29.75
N GLY A 519 -4.92 25.09 -30.39
CA GLY A 519 -5.06 25.03 -31.85
C GLY A 519 -3.72 25.08 -32.58
N LYS A 520 -2.63 24.73 -31.90
CA LYS A 520 -1.31 24.50 -32.47
C LYS A 520 -1.06 23.00 -32.51
N ARG A 521 -0.13 22.57 -33.38
CA ARG A 521 0.28 21.17 -33.47
C ARG A 521 0.88 20.72 -32.13
N LEU A 522 0.49 19.54 -31.66
CA LEU A 522 1.06 18.87 -30.49
C LEU A 522 2.53 18.51 -30.70
N VAL A 523 2.89 18.26 -31.95
CA VAL A 523 4.21 17.82 -32.36
C VAL A 523 4.74 18.74 -33.47
N ALA A 524 5.91 19.32 -33.23
CA ALA A 524 6.59 20.17 -34.20
C ALA A 524 7.50 19.33 -35.09
N PHE A 525 7.47 19.62 -36.39
CA PHE A 525 8.28 18.98 -37.42
C PHE A 525 8.45 19.95 -38.60
N ALA A 526 9.57 19.86 -39.32
CA ALA A 526 9.89 20.69 -40.48
C ALA A 526 9.47 20.04 -41.81
N THR A 527 9.57 18.71 -41.91
CA THR A 527 9.31 17.94 -43.14
C THR A 527 8.38 16.76 -42.88
N GLU A 528 7.72 16.25 -43.93
CA GLU A 528 6.89 15.04 -43.82
C GLU A 528 7.70 13.82 -43.35
N GLU A 529 8.98 13.74 -43.73
CA GLU A 529 9.89 12.69 -43.28
C GLU A 529 10.10 12.72 -41.76
N GLN A 530 10.30 13.91 -41.17
CA GLN A 530 10.41 14.05 -39.73
C GLN A 530 9.13 13.65 -39.01
N LEU A 531 7.96 13.97 -39.58
CA LEU A 531 6.68 13.52 -39.04
C LEU A 531 6.60 11.98 -39.01
N ARG A 532 7.05 11.29 -40.07
CA ARG A 532 7.10 9.82 -40.12
C ARG A 532 8.04 9.26 -39.06
N TRP A 533 9.24 9.82 -38.89
CA TRP A 533 10.16 9.38 -37.82
C TRP A 533 9.53 9.51 -36.44
N LEU A 534 8.83 10.61 -36.18
CA LEU A 534 8.14 10.83 -34.91
C LEU A 534 7.00 9.83 -34.69
N ILE A 535 6.23 9.51 -35.73
CA ILE A 535 5.19 8.46 -35.68
C ILE A 535 5.83 7.10 -35.38
N TRP A 536 6.90 6.73 -36.06
CA TRP A 536 7.58 5.44 -35.89
C TRP A 536 8.20 5.30 -34.49
N ALA A 537 8.86 6.34 -34.00
CA ALA A 537 9.42 6.36 -32.66
C ALA A 537 8.32 6.34 -31.58
N CYS A 538 7.22 7.05 -31.79
CA CYS A 538 6.06 7.02 -30.90
C CYS A 538 5.40 5.64 -30.86
N PHE A 539 5.25 5.00 -32.03
CA PHE A 539 4.77 3.62 -32.15
C PHE A 539 5.66 2.66 -31.38
N ALA A 540 6.98 2.71 -31.61
CA ALA A 540 7.94 1.86 -30.92
C ALA A 540 7.87 2.04 -29.40
N ALA A 541 7.86 3.29 -28.92
CA ALA A 541 7.75 3.61 -27.50
C ALA A 541 6.43 3.14 -26.88
N THR A 542 5.32 3.28 -27.62
CA THR A 542 4.00 2.81 -27.16
C THR A 542 4.00 1.30 -27.03
N ILE A 543 4.35 0.57 -28.10
CA ILE A 543 4.31 -0.89 -28.12
C ILE A 543 5.30 -1.49 -27.11
N SER A 544 6.51 -0.92 -26.98
CA SER A 544 7.46 -1.35 -25.94
C SER A 544 6.88 -1.18 -24.53
N ASN A 545 6.18 -0.06 -24.29
CA ASN A 545 5.53 0.18 -22.99
C ASN A 545 4.40 -0.81 -22.74
N ARG A 546 3.56 -1.11 -23.75
CA ARG A 546 2.48 -2.11 -23.65
C ARG A 546 3.02 -3.50 -23.28
N LEU A 547 4.08 -3.94 -23.96
CA LEU A 547 4.72 -5.23 -23.68
C LEU A 547 5.36 -5.26 -22.29
N CYS A 548 5.98 -4.16 -21.87
CA CYS A 548 6.56 -4.03 -20.54
C CYS A 548 5.50 -4.08 -19.44
N GLU A 549 4.39 -3.34 -19.57
CA GLU A 549 3.26 -3.37 -18.62
C GLU A 549 2.64 -4.76 -18.56
N MET A 550 2.43 -5.43 -19.70
CA MET A 550 1.92 -6.79 -19.74
C MET A 550 2.81 -7.74 -18.94
N ALA A 551 4.12 -7.71 -19.15
CA ALA A 551 5.06 -8.55 -18.42
C ALA A 551 5.12 -8.20 -16.92
N LEU A 552 5.12 -6.91 -16.58
CA LEU A 552 5.21 -6.40 -15.21
C LEU A 552 3.97 -6.76 -14.36
N PHE A 553 2.79 -6.77 -14.96
CA PHE A 553 1.52 -6.96 -14.24
C PHE A 553 1.11 -8.41 -14.06
N ILE A 554 1.74 -9.36 -14.76
CA ILE A 554 1.43 -10.81 -14.66
C ILE A 554 1.32 -11.32 -13.22
N PRO A 555 2.25 -10.99 -12.29
CA PRO A 555 2.16 -11.42 -10.91
C PRO A 555 0.90 -11.05 -10.14
N ALA A 556 0.41 -9.84 -10.38
CA ALA A 556 -0.76 -9.27 -9.71
C ALA A 556 -2.05 -9.51 -10.52
N GLY A 557 -1.93 -10.04 -11.74
CA GLY A 557 -2.97 -10.03 -12.76
C GLY A 557 -2.94 -8.76 -13.59
N TYR A 558 -2.92 -8.91 -14.92
CA TYR A 558 -2.81 -7.81 -15.87
C TYR A 558 -3.84 -6.70 -15.63
N HIS A 559 -5.12 -7.07 -15.51
CA HIS A 559 -6.21 -6.14 -15.26
C HIS A 559 -6.07 -5.37 -13.94
N THR A 560 -5.54 -6.01 -12.91
CA THR A 560 -5.32 -5.37 -11.60
C THR A 560 -4.17 -4.38 -11.65
N GLY A 561 -3.09 -4.71 -12.38
CA GLY A 561 -2.02 -3.75 -12.67
C GLY A 561 -2.51 -2.53 -13.46
N GLN A 562 -3.30 -2.74 -14.52
CA GLN A 562 -3.89 -1.63 -15.31
C GLN A 562 -4.77 -0.72 -14.45
N ARG A 563 -5.58 -1.29 -13.56
CA ARG A 563 -6.37 -0.52 -12.58
C ARG A 563 -5.50 0.28 -11.63
N GLY A 564 -4.37 -0.28 -11.19
CA GLY A 564 -3.36 0.44 -10.41
C GLY A 564 -2.84 1.69 -11.13
N SER A 565 -2.54 1.60 -12.43
CA SER A 565 -2.12 2.75 -13.24
C SER A 565 -3.20 3.84 -13.34
N ARG A 566 -4.46 3.45 -13.54
CA ARG A 566 -5.60 4.39 -13.56
C ARG A 566 -5.80 5.08 -12.21
N TYR A 567 -5.68 4.29 -11.14
CA TYR A 567 -5.74 4.77 -9.77
C TYR A 567 -4.74 5.89 -9.51
N GLN A 568 -3.50 5.76 -9.99
CA GLN A 568 -2.49 6.81 -9.82
C GLN A 568 -2.92 8.14 -10.45
N LEU A 569 -3.59 8.12 -11.61
CA LEU A 569 -4.06 9.33 -12.30
C LEU A 569 -5.20 10.03 -11.56
N TRP A 570 -6.25 9.29 -11.19
CA TRP A 570 -7.41 9.93 -10.55
C TRP A 570 -7.17 10.27 -9.08
N MET A 571 -6.27 9.57 -8.39
CA MET A 571 -5.88 9.93 -7.03
C MET A 571 -4.85 11.05 -6.93
N SER A 572 -4.11 11.35 -8.01
CA SER A 572 -3.05 12.36 -7.98
C SER A 572 -3.54 13.72 -7.46
N PRO A 573 -4.71 14.27 -7.87
CA PRO A 573 -5.15 15.58 -7.42
C PRO A 573 -5.48 15.61 -5.93
N TYR A 574 -6.04 14.52 -5.40
CA TYR A 574 -6.34 14.40 -3.97
C TYR A 574 -5.07 14.36 -3.13
N ILE A 575 -4.09 13.54 -3.54
CA ILE A 575 -2.80 13.43 -2.85
C ILE A 575 -2.04 14.76 -2.95
N ALA A 576 -2.01 15.37 -4.13
CA ALA A 576 -1.37 16.66 -4.37
C ALA A 576 -1.94 17.76 -3.46
N LEU A 577 -3.26 17.92 -3.45
CA LEU A 577 -3.93 18.90 -2.59
C LEU A 577 -3.63 18.66 -1.11
N CYS A 578 -3.59 17.39 -0.71
CA CYS A 578 -3.30 16.99 0.66
C CYS A 578 -1.86 17.37 1.06
N ILE A 579 -0.87 17.05 0.22
CA ILE A 579 0.53 17.43 0.44
C ILE A 579 0.69 18.95 0.51
N VAL A 580 0.07 19.68 -0.42
CA VAL A 580 0.11 21.15 -0.44
C VAL A 580 -0.44 21.73 0.88
N ARG A 581 -1.60 21.25 1.33
CA ARG A 581 -2.21 21.71 2.58
C ARG A 581 -1.40 21.34 3.82
N SER A 582 -0.77 20.16 3.84
CA SER A 582 -0.05 19.68 5.02
C SER A 582 1.36 20.24 5.16
N PHE A 583 2.06 20.51 4.05
CA PHE A 583 3.49 20.85 4.08
C PHE A 583 3.85 22.19 3.45
N ILE A 584 3.00 22.78 2.59
CA ILE A 584 3.35 23.98 1.81
C ILE A 584 2.55 25.20 2.27
N LEU A 585 1.24 25.07 2.44
CA LEU A 585 0.38 26.21 2.73
C LEU A 585 0.44 26.60 4.22
N PRO A 586 0.54 27.91 4.53
CA PRO A 586 0.36 28.39 5.89
C PRO A 586 -1.11 28.25 6.31
N LYS A 587 -1.37 28.16 7.63
CA LYS A 587 -2.73 27.94 8.18
C LYS A 587 -3.78 28.94 7.67
N TRP A 588 -3.41 30.20 7.51
CA TRP A 588 -4.32 31.25 7.03
C TRP A 588 -4.73 31.10 5.56
N LEU A 589 -3.95 30.36 4.76
CA LEU A 589 -4.24 30.05 3.35
C LEU A 589 -4.87 28.66 3.20
N GLY A 590 -5.43 28.11 4.28
CA GLY A 590 -6.02 26.77 4.30
C GLY A 590 -5.01 25.64 4.56
N GLY A 591 -3.81 25.96 5.02
CA GLY A 591 -2.86 24.97 5.54
C GLY A 591 -3.48 24.19 6.71
N GLN A 592 -3.33 22.87 6.67
CA GLN A 592 -3.91 21.96 7.66
C GLN A 592 -2.80 21.28 8.44
N ALA A 593 -2.89 21.33 9.77
CA ALA A 593 -2.04 20.49 10.60
C ALA A 593 -2.34 19.02 10.30
N GLN A 594 -1.29 18.20 10.33
CA GLN A 594 -1.41 16.75 10.25
C GLN A 594 -2.27 16.25 11.41
N ALA A 595 -3.56 16.01 11.14
CA ALA A 595 -4.52 15.54 12.12
C ALA A 595 -4.88 14.09 11.81
N PHE A 596 -4.73 13.21 12.79
CA PHE A 596 -5.11 11.82 12.67
C PHE A 596 -6.52 11.62 13.20
N LYS A 597 -7.37 10.95 12.41
CA LYS A 597 -8.62 10.35 12.89
C LYS A 597 -8.52 8.84 12.68
N PRO A 598 -8.75 8.01 13.71
CA PRO A 598 -8.79 6.56 13.57
C PRO A 598 -9.74 6.17 12.43
N THR A 599 -9.33 5.22 11.60
CA THR A 599 -10.09 4.86 10.40
C THR A 599 -11.14 3.78 10.70
N GLY A 600 -10.90 2.90 11.66
CA GLY A 600 -11.83 1.83 12.02
C GLY A 600 -13.11 2.27 12.76
N SER A 601 -13.14 3.49 13.32
CA SER A 601 -14.37 4.05 13.94
C SER A 601 -15.30 4.80 12.98
N LEU A 602 -15.00 4.79 11.68
CA LEU A 602 -15.79 5.50 10.68
C LEU A 602 -16.71 4.54 9.94
N GLY A 603 -17.97 4.46 10.37
CA GLY A 603 -19.02 3.79 9.59
C GLY A 603 -19.21 4.44 8.22
N SER A 604 -19.75 3.68 7.25
CA SER A 604 -20.01 4.19 5.91
C SER A 604 -21.09 5.27 5.94
N ALA A 605 -20.76 6.48 5.48
CA ALA A 605 -21.72 7.59 5.47
C ALA A 605 -22.80 7.41 4.38
N LEU A 606 -22.45 6.70 3.31
CA LEU A 606 -23.28 6.53 2.12
C LEU A 606 -23.79 5.08 1.94
N ASN A 607 -23.25 4.12 2.69
CA ASN A 607 -23.55 2.69 2.60
C ASN A 607 -23.51 2.18 1.15
N GLU A 608 -22.50 2.61 0.39
CA GLU A 608 -22.46 2.46 -1.09
C GLU A 608 -22.46 1.02 -1.55
N ARG A 609 -21.95 0.11 -0.71
CA ARG A 609 -21.86 -1.33 -0.99
C ARG A 609 -23.09 -2.13 -0.53
N ASP A 610 -23.94 -1.56 0.32
CA ASP A 610 -25.13 -2.24 0.82
C ASP A 610 -26.32 -1.94 -0.12
N ALA A 611 -26.81 -2.98 -0.80
CA ALA A 611 -27.90 -2.84 -1.76
C ALA A 611 -29.19 -2.26 -1.15
N LYS A 612 -29.44 -2.48 0.15
CA LYS A 612 -30.65 -2.03 0.87
C LYS A 612 -30.46 -0.66 1.51
N LYS A 613 -29.28 -0.39 2.09
CA LYS A 613 -29.00 0.84 2.84
C LYS A 613 -28.35 1.94 2.02
N SER A 614 -27.93 1.66 0.78
CA SER A 614 -27.29 2.65 -0.09
C SER A 614 -28.16 3.89 -0.26
N LYS A 615 -27.53 5.07 -0.11
CA LYS A 615 -28.22 6.34 -0.40
C LYS A 615 -28.47 6.45 -1.90
N ASN A 616 -29.56 7.10 -2.30
CA ASN A 616 -29.88 7.28 -3.72
C ASN A 616 -28.79 8.02 -4.50
N MET A 617 -28.81 7.89 -5.82
CA MET A 617 -27.80 8.45 -6.72
C MET A 617 -27.60 9.97 -6.55
N PHE A 618 -28.66 10.75 -6.33
CA PHE A 618 -28.54 12.21 -6.18
C PHE A 618 -27.78 12.59 -4.91
N VAL A 619 -28.00 11.89 -3.81
CA VAL A 619 -27.26 12.09 -2.56
C VAL A 619 -25.80 11.70 -2.75
N ARG A 620 -25.52 10.55 -3.39
CA ARG A 620 -24.15 10.11 -3.67
C ARG A 620 -23.41 11.11 -4.56
N LEU A 621 -24.02 11.54 -5.67
CA LEU A 621 -23.45 12.55 -6.55
C LEU A 621 -23.17 13.86 -5.81
N ARG A 622 -24.11 14.35 -5.00
CA ARG A 622 -23.89 15.56 -4.20
C ARG A 622 -22.71 15.40 -3.25
N VAL A 623 -22.66 14.31 -2.49
CA VAL A 623 -21.60 14.10 -1.49
C VAL A 623 -20.25 13.88 -2.16
N ILE A 624 -20.16 13.02 -3.18
CA ILE A 624 -18.89 12.70 -3.84
C ILE A 624 -18.37 13.88 -4.67
N LEU A 625 -19.22 14.50 -5.51
CA LEU A 625 -18.77 15.60 -6.37
C LEU A 625 -18.48 16.88 -5.57
N VAL A 626 -19.28 17.19 -4.55
CA VAL A 626 -19.13 18.44 -3.78
C VAL A 626 -18.24 18.24 -2.55
N ASN A 627 -18.63 17.35 -1.62
CA ASN A 627 -17.93 17.23 -0.34
C ASN A 627 -16.56 16.55 -0.50
N TYR A 628 -16.46 15.55 -1.39
CA TYR A 628 -15.20 14.91 -1.74
C TYR A 628 -14.56 15.48 -3.01
N MET A 629 -14.98 16.67 -3.45
CA MET A 629 -14.36 17.45 -4.53
C MET A 629 -14.20 16.71 -5.87
N ALA A 630 -14.98 15.65 -6.12
CA ALA A 630 -14.91 14.93 -7.39
C ALA A 630 -15.49 15.73 -8.57
N SER A 631 -16.09 16.90 -8.33
CA SER A 631 -16.49 17.86 -9.37
C SER A 631 -15.31 18.30 -10.26
N PHE A 632 -14.09 18.32 -9.73
CA PHE A 632 -12.88 18.56 -10.53
C PHE A 632 -12.73 17.53 -11.65
N HIS A 633 -12.96 16.24 -11.35
CA HIS A 633 -12.89 15.17 -12.35
C HIS A 633 -13.90 15.37 -13.47
N LEU A 634 -15.15 15.68 -13.11
CA LEU A 634 -16.21 15.96 -14.07
C LEU A 634 -15.84 17.14 -14.97
N ALA A 635 -15.39 18.25 -14.37
CA ALA A 635 -14.99 19.44 -15.12
C ALA A 635 -13.79 19.15 -16.04
N PHE A 636 -12.79 18.42 -15.55
CA PHE A 636 -11.62 18.02 -16.34
C PHE A 636 -12.02 17.20 -17.56
N VAL A 637 -12.83 16.16 -17.38
CA VAL A 637 -13.28 15.29 -18.47
C VAL A 637 -14.09 16.09 -19.48
N TYR A 638 -15.05 16.90 -19.01
CA TYR A 638 -15.87 17.73 -19.89
C TYR A 638 -15.04 18.71 -20.72
N VAL A 639 -14.16 19.49 -20.08
CA VAL A 639 -13.32 20.48 -20.76
C VAL A 639 -12.39 19.79 -21.76
N THR A 640 -11.82 18.65 -21.41
CA THR A 640 -10.93 17.90 -22.31
C THR A 640 -11.67 17.37 -23.53
N LEU A 641 -12.87 16.79 -23.36
CA LEU A 641 -13.68 16.31 -24.48
C LEU A 641 -14.14 17.47 -25.39
N VAL A 642 -14.57 18.59 -24.81
CA VAL A 642 -14.90 19.80 -25.58
C VAL A 642 -13.67 20.31 -26.34
N ALA A 643 -12.49 20.29 -25.71
CA ALA A 643 -11.24 20.69 -26.37
C ALA A 643 -10.89 19.78 -27.56
N VAL A 644 -11.08 18.47 -27.42
CA VAL A 644 -10.90 17.51 -28.54
C VAL A 644 -11.88 17.80 -29.66
N VAL A 645 -13.17 18.04 -29.35
CA VAL A 645 -14.19 18.37 -30.36
C VAL A 645 -13.85 19.67 -31.09
N ILE A 646 -13.48 20.72 -30.36
CA ILE A 646 -13.10 22.02 -30.95
C ILE A 646 -11.85 21.87 -31.83
N SER A 647 -10.83 21.16 -31.34
CA SER A 647 -9.59 20.89 -32.07
C SER A 647 -9.88 20.12 -33.36
N SER A 648 -10.73 19.10 -33.28
CA SER A 648 -11.17 18.30 -34.44
C SER A 648 -11.96 19.15 -35.44
N TYR A 649 -12.92 19.94 -34.97
CA TYR A 649 -13.72 20.82 -35.81
C TYR A 649 -12.84 21.81 -36.58
N ARG A 650 -11.82 22.41 -35.94
CA ARG A 650 -10.87 23.30 -36.62
C ARG A 650 -10.15 22.60 -37.78
N CYS A 651 -9.78 21.33 -37.62
CA CYS A 651 -9.17 20.55 -38.69
C CYS A 651 -10.10 20.38 -39.89
N PHE A 652 -11.38 20.10 -39.68
CA PHE A 652 -12.37 20.02 -40.77
C PHE A 652 -12.70 21.40 -41.37
N ALA A 653 -12.69 22.46 -40.57
CA ALA A 653 -13.03 23.80 -41.04
C ALA A 653 -11.91 24.46 -41.86
N GLN A 654 -10.64 24.11 -41.58
CA GLN A 654 -9.47 24.73 -42.21
C GLN A 654 -8.95 23.94 -43.42
N ASN A 655 -9.31 22.67 -43.56
CA ASN A 655 -8.78 21.78 -44.59
C ASN A 655 -9.92 21.15 -45.37
N THR A 656 -9.77 21.06 -46.69
CA THR A 656 -10.78 20.47 -47.59
C THR A 656 -10.36 19.11 -48.13
N SER A 657 -9.06 18.86 -48.25
CA SER A 657 -8.53 17.56 -48.67
C SER A 657 -8.60 16.54 -47.53
N PHE A 658 -8.98 15.30 -47.86
CA PHE A 658 -8.97 14.18 -46.91
C PHE A 658 -7.60 14.00 -46.24
N ARG A 659 -6.51 14.12 -47.01
CA ARG A 659 -5.12 13.98 -46.50
C ARG A 659 -4.83 15.02 -45.42
N ASP A 660 -5.15 16.28 -45.70
CA ASP A 660 -4.85 17.41 -44.82
C ASP A 660 -5.70 17.39 -43.55
N ILE A 661 -6.96 16.95 -43.66
CA ILE A 661 -7.85 16.73 -42.51
C ILE A 661 -7.25 15.66 -41.59
N ILE A 662 -6.88 14.49 -42.13
CA ILE A 662 -6.31 13.39 -41.33
C ILE A 662 -4.99 13.80 -40.68
N LEU A 663 -4.09 14.45 -41.43
CA LEU A 663 -2.82 14.94 -40.91
C LEU A 663 -3.02 15.99 -39.81
N CYS A 664 -3.99 16.89 -39.98
CA CYS A 664 -4.37 17.84 -38.94
C CYS A 664 -4.88 17.13 -37.68
N LEU A 665 -5.80 16.17 -37.82
CA LEU A 665 -6.36 15.41 -36.69
C LEU A 665 -5.26 14.70 -35.89
N ILE A 666 -4.37 13.97 -36.56
CA ILE A 666 -3.24 13.25 -35.93
C ILE A 666 -2.31 14.22 -35.20
N THR A 667 -2.00 15.37 -35.80
CA THR A 667 -1.04 16.31 -35.22
C THR A 667 -1.61 17.24 -34.15
N HIS A 668 -2.93 17.30 -33.95
CA HIS A 668 -3.57 18.23 -33.01
C HIS A 668 -4.36 17.57 -31.87
N ALA A 669 -5.04 16.46 -32.11
CA ALA A 669 -5.90 15.82 -31.10
C ALA A 669 -5.69 14.30 -31.01
N PHE A 670 -5.37 13.65 -32.11
CA PHE A 670 -5.29 12.20 -32.25
C PHE A 670 -3.86 11.69 -32.37
N TRP A 671 -2.90 12.37 -31.73
CA TRP A 671 -1.52 11.87 -31.68
C TRP A 671 -1.51 10.51 -30.95
N PRO A 672 -0.88 9.46 -31.50
CA PRO A 672 -0.82 8.17 -30.82
C PRO A 672 -0.18 8.27 -29.42
N PRO A 673 -0.64 7.51 -28.43
CA PRO A 673 -1.69 6.50 -28.47
C PRO A 673 -3.08 7.02 -28.07
N LEU A 674 -3.43 8.28 -28.37
CA LEU A 674 -4.66 8.92 -27.89
C LEU A 674 -4.67 9.08 -26.37
N THR A 675 -3.58 9.62 -25.81
CA THR A 675 -3.37 9.76 -24.36
C THR A 675 -4.55 10.42 -23.62
N PHE A 676 -5.25 11.36 -24.26
CA PHE A 676 -6.42 12.03 -23.65
C PHE A 676 -7.54 11.04 -23.30
N LEU A 677 -7.72 9.96 -24.08
CA LEU A 677 -8.76 8.96 -23.87
C LEU A 677 -8.57 8.28 -22.50
N PHE A 678 -7.37 7.74 -22.27
CA PHE A 678 -6.99 7.08 -21.02
C PHE A 678 -7.08 7.99 -19.79
N ILE A 679 -6.71 9.25 -19.96
CA ILE A 679 -6.74 10.20 -18.85
C ILE A 679 -8.19 10.58 -18.54
N CYS A 680 -9.02 10.83 -19.55
CA CYS A 680 -10.45 11.08 -19.39
C CYS A 680 -11.15 9.90 -18.71
N THR A 681 -10.91 8.67 -19.16
CA THR A 681 -11.56 7.50 -18.55
C THR A 681 -11.03 7.21 -17.15
N SER A 682 -9.75 7.42 -16.89
CA SER A 682 -9.19 7.32 -15.54
C SER A 682 -9.84 8.33 -14.60
N LEU A 683 -9.90 9.61 -15.02
CA LEU A 683 -10.51 10.69 -14.26
C LEU A 683 -12.04 10.53 -14.15
N TRP A 684 -12.69 9.76 -15.03
CA TRP A 684 -14.12 9.46 -14.93
C TRP A 684 -14.45 8.48 -13.79
N THR A 685 -13.46 7.74 -13.26
CA THR A 685 -13.68 6.68 -12.25
C THR A 685 -14.48 7.16 -11.03
N PRO A 686 -14.16 8.30 -10.38
CA PRO A 686 -14.94 8.79 -9.23
C PRO A 686 -16.38 9.16 -9.59
N VAL A 687 -16.61 9.67 -10.80
CA VAL A 687 -17.96 10.02 -11.27
C VAL A 687 -18.78 8.77 -11.55
N SER A 688 -18.20 7.79 -12.25
CA SER A 688 -18.82 6.48 -12.49
C SER A 688 -19.18 5.78 -11.18
N TYR A 689 -18.27 5.81 -10.21
CA TYR A 689 -18.48 5.20 -8.90
C TYR A 689 -19.59 5.91 -8.11
N ALA A 690 -19.73 7.24 -8.23
CA ALA A 690 -20.83 7.97 -7.61
C ALA A 690 -22.21 7.63 -8.21
N ILE A 691 -22.25 7.38 -9.52
CA ILE A 691 -23.46 6.99 -10.26
C ILE A 691 -23.87 5.58 -9.85
N ASP A 692 -22.96 4.62 -9.99
CA ASP A 692 -23.23 3.19 -9.82
C ASP A 692 -22.07 2.52 -9.05
N PRO A 693 -22.04 2.63 -7.72
CA PRO A 693 -21.05 1.94 -6.91
C PRO A 693 -21.31 0.43 -6.89
N PRO A 694 -20.27 -0.41 -6.77
CA PRO A 694 -20.44 -1.86 -6.71
C PRO A 694 -21.13 -2.26 -5.39
N THR A 695 -22.03 -3.24 -5.47
CA THR A 695 -22.64 -3.88 -4.30
C THR A 695 -21.77 -5.01 -3.76
N MET A 696 -21.81 -5.23 -2.45
CA MET A 696 -21.19 -6.40 -1.81
C MET A 696 -22.22 -7.24 -1.03
N PRO A 697 -22.00 -8.57 -0.94
CA PRO A 697 -22.71 -9.41 0.01
C PRO A 697 -22.51 -8.93 1.45
N GLU A 698 -23.37 -9.38 2.36
CA GLU A 698 -23.17 -9.15 3.79
C GLU A 698 -21.87 -9.81 4.25
N ARG A 699 -21.22 -9.25 5.28
CA ARG A 699 -19.90 -9.72 5.72
C ARG A 699 -19.89 -11.22 6.07
N GLU A 700 -20.93 -11.72 6.73
CA GLU A 700 -21.02 -13.15 7.10
C GLU A 700 -21.09 -14.08 5.88
N ASP A 701 -21.64 -13.63 4.74
CA ASP A 701 -21.64 -14.43 3.50
C ASP A 701 -20.23 -14.56 2.87
N LEU A 702 -19.31 -13.69 3.28
CA LEU A 702 -17.91 -13.71 2.84
C LEU A 702 -17.04 -14.62 3.70
N LEU A 703 -17.58 -15.13 4.81
CA LEU A 703 -16.88 -15.91 5.82
C LEU A 703 -17.41 -17.36 5.88
N THR A 704 -16.55 -18.27 6.30
CA THR A 704 -16.92 -19.63 6.70
C THR A 704 -16.68 -19.73 8.20
N ARG A 705 -17.76 -19.86 8.96
CA ARG A 705 -17.73 -19.90 10.43
C ARG A 705 -17.87 -21.33 10.94
N ASP A 706 -16.96 -21.74 11.81
CA ASP A 706 -17.10 -22.98 12.55
C ASP A 706 -18.20 -22.80 13.62
N PRO A 707 -19.29 -23.59 13.59
CA PRO A 707 -20.41 -23.43 14.52
C PRO A 707 -20.05 -23.77 15.97
N LYS A 708 -18.96 -24.49 16.23
CA LYS A 708 -18.52 -24.89 17.58
C LYS A 708 -17.58 -23.86 18.20
N THR A 709 -16.57 -23.44 17.45
CA THR A 709 -15.53 -22.53 17.97
C THR A 709 -15.87 -21.07 17.72
N GLY A 710 -16.79 -20.79 16.79
CA GLY A 710 -17.10 -19.44 16.31
C GLY A 710 -16.01 -18.83 15.45
N VAL A 711 -14.90 -19.54 15.18
CA VAL A 711 -13.81 -19.06 14.32
C VAL A 711 -14.34 -18.89 12.91
N ALA A 712 -14.05 -17.74 12.31
CA ALA A 712 -14.47 -17.41 10.95
C ALA A 712 -13.25 -17.14 10.07
N HIS A 713 -13.19 -17.79 8.90
CA HIS A 713 -12.18 -17.52 7.88
C HIS A 713 -12.84 -17.09 6.58
N PRO A 714 -12.21 -16.19 5.79
CA PRO A 714 -12.74 -15.83 4.49
C PRO A 714 -12.88 -17.03 3.55
N THR A 715 -14.01 -17.09 2.84
CA THR A 715 -14.24 -18.15 1.84
C THR A 715 -13.19 -18.11 0.73
N LYS A 716 -12.94 -19.24 0.08
CA LYS A 716 -12.05 -19.32 -1.10
C LYS A 716 -12.45 -18.35 -2.23
N LYS A 717 -13.74 -18.02 -2.32
CA LYS A 717 -14.29 -17.09 -3.32
C LYS A 717 -14.03 -15.63 -2.93
N SER A 718 -14.27 -15.25 -1.67
CA SER A 718 -14.07 -13.88 -1.19
C SER A 718 -12.60 -13.46 -1.15
N LYS A 719 -11.67 -14.41 -1.01
CA LYS A 719 -10.22 -14.19 -1.15
C LYS A 719 -9.76 -13.81 -2.57
N LYS A 720 -10.63 -13.84 -3.57
CA LYS A 720 -10.31 -13.54 -4.98
C LYS A 720 -11.09 -12.32 -5.49
N ILE A 721 -10.45 -11.52 -6.35
CA ILE A 721 -11.10 -10.40 -7.04
C ILE A 721 -11.82 -10.92 -8.28
N ALA A 722 -13.13 -10.74 -8.34
CA ALA A 722 -13.91 -11.14 -9.52
C ALA A 722 -13.71 -10.17 -10.70
N PHE A 723 -13.72 -10.71 -11.92
CA PHE A 723 -13.79 -9.92 -13.15
C PHE A 723 -15.23 -9.44 -13.39
N GLY A 724 -15.40 -8.26 -13.98
CA GLY A 724 -16.72 -7.69 -14.26
C GLY A 724 -16.72 -6.76 -15.47
N GLY A 725 -17.90 -6.25 -15.85
CA GLY A 725 -18.11 -5.49 -17.08
C GLY A 725 -17.27 -4.21 -17.18
N GLN A 726 -17.00 -3.54 -16.05
CA GLN A 726 -16.14 -2.36 -16.03
C GLN A 726 -14.70 -2.70 -16.44
N ALA A 727 -14.18 -3.86 -15.99
CA ALA A 727 -12.85 -4.32 -16.41
C ALA A 727 -12.83 -4.61 -17.92
N ALA A 728 -13.85 -5.29 -18.45
CA ALA A 728 -13.96 -5.57 -19.89
C ALA A 728 -13.99 -4.29 -20.75
N TRP A 729 -14.73 -3.27 -20.31
CA TRP A 729 -14.80 -1.98 -21.01
C TRP A 729 -13.43 -1.29 -21.11
N PHE A 730 -12.63 -1.36 -20.04
CA PHE A 730 -11.29 -0.77 -20.03
C PHE A 730 -10.31 -1.52 -20.93
N GLU A 731 -10.42 -2.85 -20.99
CA GLU A 731 -9.62 -3.64 -21.93
C GLU A 731 -9.95 -3.32 -23.38
N LEU A 732 -11.23 -3.09 -23.68
CA LEU A 732 -11.66 -2.65 -24.99
C LEU A 732 -11.04 -1.29 -25.35
N GLU A 733 -11.12 -0.30 -24.44
CA GLU A 733 -10.53 1.03 -24.63
C GLU A 733 -9.03 0.96 -24.93
N TYR A 734 -8.31 0.17 -24.14
CA TYR A 734 -6.86 -0.01 -24.27
C TYR A 734 -6.48 -0.71 -25.57
N SER A 735 -7.27 -1.70 -25.99
CA SER A 735 -7.13 -2.38 -27.27
C SER A 735 -7.38 -1.42 -28.44
N VAL A 736 -8.45 -0.61 -28.39
CA VAL A 736 -8.80 0.36 -29.44
C VAL A 736 -7.69 1.40 -29.63
N ALA A 737 -7.16 1.97 -28.55
CA ALA A 737 -6.06 2.93 -28.63
C ALA A 737 -4.76 2.31 -29.17
N THR A 738 -4.49 1.04 -28.85
CA THR A 738 -3.34 0.30 -29.38
C THR A 738 -3.51 0.05 -30.88
N VAL A 739 -4.71 -0.38 -31.32
CA VAL A 739 -5.04 -0.55 -32.74
C VAL A 739 -4.94 0.78 -33.49
N ALA A 740 -5.45 1.88 -32.93
CA ALA A 740 -5.31 3.21 -33.53
C ALA A 740 -3.84 3.60 -33.73
N THR A 741 -2.97 3.29 -32.76
CA THR A 741 -1.52 3.53 -32.86
C THR A 741 -0.89 2.71 -33.98
N ILE A 742 -1.25 1.43 -34.10
CA ILE A 742 -0.80 0.55 -35.20
C ILE A 742 -1.28 1.09 -36.56
N LEU A 743 -2.53 1.52 -36.67
CA LEU A 743 -3.07 2.05 -37.92
C LEU A 743 -2.36 3.33 -38.37
N VAL A 744 -2.09 4.28 -37.45
CA VAL A 744 -1.32 5.49 -37.76
C VAL A 744 0.10 5.14 -38.20
N PHE A 745 0.74 4.17 -37.54
CA PHE A 745 2.06 3.67 -37.95
C PHE A 745 2.04 3.08 -39.36
N VAL A 746 1.13 2.16 -39.65
CA VAL A 746 1.01 1.52 -40.98
C VAL A 746 0.71 2.56 -42.06
N TYR A 747 -0.22 3.49 -41.80
CA TYR A 747 -0.60 4.53 -42.75
C TYR A 747 0.56 5.47 -43.10
N SER A 748 1.49 5.71 -42.17
CA SER A 748 2.67 6.56 -42.40
C SER A 748 3.66 6.03 -43.45
N PHE A 749 3.56 4.77 -43.85
CA PHE A 749 4.34 4.21 -44.98
C PHE A 749 3.70 4.48 -46.34
N ILE A 750 2.39 4.69 -46.34
CA ILE A 750 1.60 4.90 -47.55
C ILE A 750 1.51 6.39 -47.89
N PHE A 751 1.48 7.27 -46.86
CA PHE A 751 1.21 8.70 -46.99
C PHE A 751 2.24 9.63 -46.36
#